data_AF-A0A536Q873-F1
#
_entry.id   AF-A0A536Q873-F1
#
_cell.length_a   1.000
_cell.length_b   1.000
_cell.length_c   1.000
_cell.angle_alpha   90.00
_cell.angle_beta   90.00
_cell.angle_gamma   90.00
#
_symmetry.space_group_name_H-M   'P 1'
#
loop_
_entity.id
_entity.type
_entity.pdbx_description
1 polymer ?
#
loop_
_entity_poly.entity_id
_entity_poly.type
_entity_poly.pdbx_seq_one_letter_code
_entity_poly.pdbx_strand_id
1 'polypeptide(L)'
;MKLRPVLRRAIARLMALALLPASIAGITAVSASASKPAVPTGGCQLSGPVKHVIYLVFDNTHYLRDAAGVQSDLEQMPHLLNFLTSNGTLMTNDHTILISHTAGGILSSLTGLYPDRQGINVSNSYFYFPPSKIPAFSSAFKYWTDLVDDSTGVNDPLPNMVFDGQKNTPAPWVPYTRAGCNFGGVSAANIELENTGTGPFGDMSEAFGTGSPEWNEAFASNAAPSGTAARAKALTDFVGIAIHCGSGGGICASNATNVANSRPDKLPDEPGGYLGFQALYGAKYVNPAVCAASSAQCSTVMGQKAVNNTEGQPVTDPFGQPGFPGFDGAFAKNTLGYVAQMQEAGVPVTYAYISDAHDNHTSAFPAPFNPNFPRASGPGEADYVAQLKAYDNAFAAFFARLAADGIDKSNTLFVVTADEGDHYAGGVGIPQPDGSLAYSHTNCSWTTSPACPSNQIGEVNLNIKPKLPTSTPGFVIHNDSAPTFYVNGKPDRTDPTLRKMERDVGALNAIDPYVSTNAAPVFVRMADPVGEKALHMVNTDPARTPSFTAFGNPDYFVTAANSGPSCGSNPCIDYHFAWSHGDIQPEIATNWLGLVGPGVKHQGIDSQTWTDHTNVRSTTLVLAGLRDDYINDGRALIEAIETKALPQSLIAHRATLLRLGDAYEQVNAAFGLFGTDLLTASTRALNSTDESVYNSIESSIQSLTSERDALAGQIRAALNAAAFDNQPINEQQAKAWIAQAQSLLDRASALAAG
;
A
#
# COMPACT_ATOMS: atom_id res chain seq x y z
N MET A 1 70.91 10.42 -6.60
CA MET A 1 72.37 10.21 -6.50
C MET A 1 72.62 9.30 -5.30
N LYS A 2 73.49 8.30 -5.48
CA LYS A 2 73.73 7.06 -4.67
C LYS A 2 73.88 7.30 -3.16
N LEU A 3 73.44 6.37 -2.29
CA LEU A 3 74.23 5.20 -1.86
C LEU A 3 73.37 4.03 -1.30
N ARG A 4 74.01 2.86 -1.27
CA ARG A 4 73.49 1.48 -1.32
C ARG A 4 73.69 0.71 0.02
N PRO A 5 73.25 -0.56 0.14
CA PRO A 5 72.90 -1.29 1.37
C PRO A 5 73.91 -2.39 1.80
N VAL A 6 73.67 -3.07 2.93
CA VAL A 6 74.31 -4.35 3.39
C VAL A 6 73.30 -5.07 4.32
N LEU A 7 72.66 -6.23 4.10
CA LEU A 7 73.04 -7.64 3.78
C LEU A 7 73.84 -8.34 4.93
N ARG A 8 73.31 -9.28 5.73
CA ARG A 8 73.22 -10.75 5.47
C ARG A 8 72.82 -11.53 6.75
N ARG A 9 71.87 -12.50 6.65
CA ARG A 9 71.96 -14.00 6.82
C ARG A 9 72.12 -14.52 8.28
N ALA A 10 71.58 -15.66 8.76
CA ALA A 10 71.16 -16.93 8.15
C ALA A 10 70.33 -17.82 9.14
N ILE A 11 69.39 -18.60 8.59
CA ILE A 11 69.10 -20.05 8.74
C ILE A 11 68.86 -20.65 10.16
N ALA A 12 67.67 -21.24 10.37
CA ALA A 12 67.48 -22.70 10.59
C ALA A 12 65.99 -23.12 10.63
N ARG A 13 65.68 -24.24 9.97
CA ARG A 13 64.39 -24.94 9.87
C ARG A 13 64.20 -25.91 11.05
N LEU A 14 62.95 -26.22 11.44
CA LEU A 14 62.40 -27.59 11.44
C LEU A 14 60.89 -27.63 11.77
N MET A 15 60.20 -28.54 11.07
CA MET A 15 58.76 -28.82 11.06
C MET A 15 58.34 -29.91 12.06
N ALA A 16 57.07 -29.90 12.49
CA ALA A 16 56.16 -31.05 12.72
C ALA A 16 54.74 -30.47 13.01
N LEU A 17 53.74 -30.44 12.11
CA LEU A 17 52.83 -31.45 11.53
C LEU A 17 51.95 -32.27 12.51
N ALA A 18 50.62 -32.04 12.43
CA ALA A 18 49.47 -32.98 12.38
C ALA A 18 48.23 -32.36 13.08
N LEU A 19 47.22 -31.84 12.37
CA LEU A 19 46.08 -32.49 11.65
C LEU A 19 44.80 -32.49 12.49
N LEU A 20 43.75 -31.81 12.00
CA LEU A 20 42.30 -32.16 11.97
C LEU A 20 41.57 -31.12 11.07
N PRO A 21 40.41 -31.45 10.47
CA PRO A 21 40.19 -31.32 9.03
C PRO A 21 39.39 -30.08 8.61
N ALA A 22 39.79 -29.49 7.49
CA ALA A 22 39.01 -28.52 6.75
C ALA A 22 38.03 -29.26 5.82
N SER A 23 36.74 -29.20 6.14
CA SER A 23 35.67 -29.54 5.21
C SER A 23 35.43 -28.35 4.30
N ILE A 24 36.02 -28.40 3.10
CA ILE A 24 35.70 -27.49 2.00
C ILE A 24 34.28 -27.84 1.52
N ALA A 25 33.29 -27.04 1.89
CA ALA A 25 32.03 -26.99 1.17
C ALA A 25 32.23 -26.04 -0.02
N GLY A 26 32.34 -26.63 -1.21
CA GLY A 26 32.48 -25.89 -2.46
C GLY A 26 31.25 -25.03 -2.70
N ILE A 27 31.46 -23.71 -2.74
CA ILE A 27 30.52 -22.78 -3.37
C ILE A 27 30.64 -23.04 -4.87
N THR A 28 29.78 -23.90 -5.40
CA THR A 28 29.52 -23.90 -6.83
C THR A 28 28.84 -22.59 -7.15
N ALA A 29 29.59 -21.66 -7.74
CA ALA A 29 29.02 -20.55 -8.48
C ALA A 29 28.12 -21.15 -9.57
N VAL A 30 26.82 -21.15 -9.32
CA VAL A 30 25.83 -21.45 -10.35
C VAL A 30 25.85 -20.25 -11.29
N SER A 31 26.65 -20.34 -12.35
CA SER A 31 26.47 -19.46 -13.50
C SER A 31 25.08 -19.75 -14.04
N ALA A 32 24.12 -18.88 -13.71
CA ALA A 32 22.83 -18.82 -14.37
C ALA A 32 23.13 -18.68 -15.86
N SER A 33 22.99 -19.77 -16.61
CA SER A 33 22.95 -19.69 -18.06
C SER A 33 21.67 -18.95 -18.38
N ALA A 34 21.78 -17.64 -18.64
CA ALA A 34 20.69 -16.85 -19.18
C ALA A 34 20.25 -17.52 -20.48
N SER A 35 19.16 -18.28 -20.42
CA SER A 35 18.43 -18.69 -21.60
C SER A 35 18.05 -17.42 -22.33
N LYS A 36 18.58 -17.24 -23.55
CA LYS A 36 18.22 -16.12 -24.44
C LYS A 36 16.70 -15.96 -24.45
N PRO A 37 16.15 -14.74 -24.28
CA PRO A 37 14.73 -14.53 -24.49
C PRO A 37 14.41 -14.86 -25.94
N ALA A 38 13.50 -15.82 -26.15
CA ALA A 38 12.84 -15.94 -27.43
C ALA A 38 12.01 -14.67 -27.62
N VAL A 39 12.25 -13.91 -28.69
CA VAL A 39 11.40 -12.79 -29.09
C VAL A 39 9.99 -13.35 -29.34
N PRO A 40 8.96 -12.98 -28.54
CA PRO A 40 7.62 -13.50 -28.77
C PRO A 40 7.07 -12.93 -30.07
N THR A 41 6.68 -13.83 -30.97
CA THR A 41 5.86 -13.51 -32.13
C THR A 41 4.43 -13.21 -31.67
N GLY A 42 4.13 -11.93 -31.39
CA GLY A 42 2.80 -11.28 -31.37
C GLY A 42 1.69 -11.84 -30.47
N GLY A 43 1.45 -11.19 -29.32
CA GLY A 43 0.22 -11.32 -28.49
C GLY A 43 0.50 -11.52 -26.99
N CYS A 44 -0.43 -11.07 -26.12
CA CYS A 44 -0.36 -11.25 -24.65
C CYS A 44 -0.34 -12.73 -24.25
N GLN A 45 0.64 -13.14 -23.45
CA GLN A 45 0.83 -14.52 -23.00
C GLN A 45 0.53 -14.66 -21.50
N LEU A 46 -0.62 -15.25 -21.18
CA LEU A 46 -1.01 -15.65 -19.83
C LEU A 46 -1.27 -17.17 -19.79
N SER A 47 -1.26 -17.75 -18.60
CA SER A 47 -1.35 -19.20 -18.41
C SER A 47 -2.71 -19.79 -18.80
N GLY A 48 -2.69 -20.95 -19.46
CA GLY A 48 -3.85 -21.81 -19.69
C GLY A 48 -5.12 -21.04 -20.11
N PRO A 49 -6.23 -21.15 -19.35
CA PRO A 49 -7.49 -20.46 -19.63
C PRO A 49 -7.50 -18.97 -19.28
N VAL A 50 -6.55 -18.47 -18.49
CA VAL A 50 -6.48 -17.04 -18.14
C VAL A 50 -6.11 -16.24 -19.41
N LYS A 51 -6.91 -15.20 -19.67
CA LYS A 51 -6.75 -14.24 -20.78
C LYS A 51 -6.79 -12.80 -20.30
N HIS A 52 -7.44 -12.56 -19.16
CA HIS A 52 -7.56 -11.26 -18.53
C HIS A 52 -7.20 -11.33 -17.05
N VAL A 53 -6.67 -10.23 -16.52
CA VAL A 53 -6.47 -10.01 -15.08
C VAL A 53 -7.13 -8.67 -14.74
N ILE A 54 -8.06 -8.70 -13.80
CA ILE A 54 -8.74 -7.52 -13.28
C ILE A 54 -8.46 -7.49 -11.77
N TYR A 55 -7.61 -6.54 -11.36
CA TYR A 55 -7.31 -6.27 -9.97
C TYR A 55 -8.07 -5.01 -9.55
N LEU A 56 -8.88 -5.12 -8.50
CA LEU A 56 -9.63 -4.03 -7.91
C LEU A 56 -9.21 -3.90 -6.44
N VAL A 57 -8.84 -2.69 -6.05
CA VAL A 57 -8.62 -2.34 -4.65
C VAL A 57 -9.61 -1.25 -4.26
N PHE A 58 -10.25 -1.42 -3.12
CA PHE A 58 -11.05 -0.38 -2.51
C PHE A 58 -10.25 0.39 -1.47
N ASP A 59 -10.56 1.66 -1.30
CA ASP A 59 -10.23 2.41 -0.08
C ASP A 59 -11.14 1.94 1.05
N ASN A 60 -10.54 1.49 2.15
CA ASN A 60 -11.19 1.29 3.46
C ASN A 60 -12.57 0.59 3.42
N THR A 61 -12.77 -0.41 2.55
CA THR A 61 -14.08 -1.07 2.38
C THR A 61 -14.19 -2.32 3.25
N HIS A 62 -15.25 -2.41 4.04
CA HIS A 62 -15.34 -3.40 5.11
C HIS A 62 -16.15 -4.65 4.76
N TYR A 63 -15.57 -5.81 5.09
CA TYR A 63 -16.31 -7.07 5.19
C TYR A 63 -17.04 -7.19 6.53
N LEU A 64 -16.41 -6.73 7.61
CA LEU A 64 -16.98 -6.73 8.97
C LEU A 64 -17.97 -5.56 9.13
N ARG A 65 -18.84 -5.65 10.13
CA ARG A 65 -19.84 -4.62 10.41
C ARG A 65 -19.30 -3.64 11.45
N ASP A 66 -19.32 -2.35 11.13
CA ASP A 66 -18.84 -1.26 12.02
C ASP A 66 -19.80 -0.99 13.17
N ALA A 67 -21.10 -1.18 12.92
CA ALA A 67 -22.16 -0.95 13.90
C ALA A 67 -23.11 -2.14 14.01
N ALA A 68 -23.50 -2.46 15.24
CA ALA A 68 -24.46 -3.51 15.50
C ALA A 68 -25.81 -3.21 14.81
N GLY A 69 -26.27 -4.15 13.98
CA GLY A 69 -27.54 -4.02 13.24
C GLY A 69 -27.44 -3.29 11.91
N VAL A 70 -26.28 -2.73 11.56
CA VAL A 70 -25.98 -2.22 10.22
C VAL A 70 -25.28 -3.34 9.43
N GLN A 71 -25.55 -3.42 8.12
CA GLN A 71 -24.87 -4.34 7.22
C GLN A 71 -23.47 -3.81 6.90
N SER A 72 -22.48 -4.67 6.68
CA SER A 72 -21.17 -4.23 6.22
C SER A 72 -21.22 -3.71 4.78
N ASP A 73 -20.16 -3.06 4.30
CA ASP A 73 -20.10 -2.56 2.93
C ASP A 73 -20.34 -3.66 1.90
N LEU A 74 -19.66 -4.80 2.06
CA LEU A 74 -19.84 -5.93 1.16
C LEU A 74 -21.25 -6.54 1.24
N GLU A 75 -21.88 -6.58 2.41
CA GLU A 75 -23.28 -7.02 2.54
C GLU A 75 -24.25 -6.08 1.81
N GLN A 76 -23.93 -4.79 1.76
CA GLN A 76 -24.69 -3.76 1.02
C GLN A 76 -24.36 -3.72 -0.48
N MET A 77 -23.30 -4.42 -0.92
CA MET A 77 -22.94 -4.66 -2.32
C MET A 77 -23.14 -6.14 -2.75
N PRO A 78 -24.37 -6.67 -2.70
CA PRO A 78 -24.64 -8.07 -2.95
C PRO A 78 -24.21 -8.58 -4.33
N HIS A 79 -24.15 -7.76 -5.39
CA HIS A 79 -23.66 -8.23 -6.68
C HIS A 79 -22.18 -8.60 -6.64
N LEU A 80 -21.34 -7.82 -5.94
CA LEU A 80 -19.94 -8.14 -5.73
C LEU A 80 -19.80 -9.31 -4.75
N LEU A 81 -20.43 -9.24 -3.57
CA LEU A 81 -20.30 -10.28 -2.54
C LEU A 81 -20.76 -11.65 -3.06
N ASN A 82 -21.89 -11.71 -3.77
CA ASN A 82 -22.35 -12.96 -4.38
C ASN A 82 -21.42 -13.42 -5.50
N PHE A 83 -20.85 -12.51 -6.28
CA PHE A 83 -19.88 -12.87 -7.31
C PHE A 83 -18.65 -13.55 -6.69
N LEU A 84 -18.07 -12.97 -5.63
CA LEU A 84 -16.90 -13.54 -4.95
C LEU A 84 -17.21 -14.90 -4.32
N THR A 85 -18.28 -14.97 -3.52
CA THR A 85 -18.64 -16.17 -2.74
C THR A 85 -19.23 -17.30 -3.60
N SER A 86 -19.91 -16.98 -4.70
CA SER A 86 -20.54 -17.99 -5.57
C SER A 86 -19.65 -18.45 -6.72
N ASN A 87 -18.46 -17.87 -6.91
CA ASN A 87 -17.58 -18.23 -8.04
C ASN A 87 -16.12 -18.46 -7.66
N GLY A 88 -15.74 -18.21 -6.41
CA GLY A 88 -14.35 -18.33 -5.98
C GLY A 88 -14.20 -18.46 -4.48
N THR A 89 -13.20 -17.77 -3.94
CA THR A 89 -12.89 -17.77 -2.51
C THR A 89 -12.77 -16.33 -2.02
N LEU A 90 -13.51 -15.99 -0.97
CA LEU A 90 -13.42 -14.74 -0.22
C LEU A 90 -12.76 -15.04 1.12
N MET A 91 -11.50 -14.63 1.26
CA MET A 91 -10.71 -14.80 2.48
C MET A 91 -10.93 -13.58 3.36
N THR A 92 -11.36 -13.77 4.61
CA THR A 92 -11.78 -12.66 5.50
C THR A 92 -10.88 -12.52 6.73
N ASN A 93 -9.71 -13.14 6.67
CA ASN A 93 -8.65 -13.11 7.66
C ASN A 93 -7.33 -12.73 6.97
N ASP A 94 -7.46 -11.82 6.00
CA ASP A 94 -6.34 -11.15 5.34
C ASP A 94 -5.91 -9.96 6.21
N HIS A 95 -4.65 -9.56 6.17
CA HIS A 95 -4.13 -8.47 6.99
C HIS A 95 -3.36 -7.45 6.14
N THR A 96 -3.43 -6.19 6.54
CA THR A 96 -2.66 -5.12 5.90
C THR A 96 -1.22 -5.04 6.45
N ILE A 97 -0.47 -4.04 6.00
CA ILE A 97 0.88 -3.71 6.49
C ILE A 97 0.81 -2.70 7.65
N LEU A 98 1.94 -2.32 8.23
CA LEU A 98 1.99 -1.28 9.26
C LEU A 98 3.03 -0.20 8.90
N ILE A 99 2.76 1.10 9.01
CA ILE A 99 1.45 1.74 9.24
C ILE A 99 0.58 1.53 8.00
N SER A 100 -0.66 1.08 8.18
CA SER A 100 -1.56 0.90 7.05
C SER A 100 -2.04 2.25 6.53
N HIS A 101 -1.91 2.49 5.23
CA HIS A 101 -2.71 3.51 4.54
C HIS A 101 -2.84 3.09 3.08
N THR A 102 -3.73 3.75 2.35
CA THR A 102 -3.91 3.65 0.90
C THR A 102 -2.62 3.36 0.13
N ALA A 103 -1.58 4.22 0.24
CA ALA A 103 -0.34 4.03 -0.51
C ALA A 103 0.39 2.72 -0.13
N GLY A 104 0.73 2.53 1.15
CA GLY A 104 1.50 1.37 1.60
C GLY A 104 0.75 0.05 1.44
N GLY A 105 -0.55 0.05 1.68
CA GLY A 105 -1.45 -1.09 1.51
C GLY A 105 -1.55 -1.56 0.06
N ILE A 106 -1.88 -0.62 -0.86
CA ILE A 106 -1.90 -0.89 -2.30
C ILE A 106 -0.53 -1.38 -2.75
N LEU A 107 0.54 -0.64 -2.47
CA LEU A 107 1.88 -0.95 -2.95
C LEU A 107 2.38 -2.32 -2.48
N SER A 108 2.04 -2.74 -1.26
CA SER A 108 2.40 -4.06 -0.74
C SER A 108 1.65 -5.18 -1.47
N SER A 109 0.38 -4.97 -1.81
CA SER A 109 -0.39 -5.88 -2.66
C SER A 109 0.09 -5.94 -4.11
N LEU A 110 0.54 -4.80 -4.66
CA LEU A 110 1.06 -4.72 -6.03
C LEU A 110 2.43 -5.36 -6.19
N THR A 111 3.32 -5.19 -5.20
CA THR A 111 4.72 -5.64 -5.26
C THR A 111 4.93 -6.99 -4.56
N GLY A 112 4.05 -7.38 -3.65
CA GLY A 112 4.30 -8.53 -2.79
C GLY A 112 5.48 -8.31 -1.83
N LEU A 113 5.79 -7.05 -1.49
CA LEU A 113 6.89 -6.64 -0.61
C LEU A 113 6.33 -5.89 0.60
N TYR A 114 6.97 -6.04 1.75
CA TYR A 114 6.67 -5.19 2.91
C TYR A 114 7.29 -3.79 2.77
N PRO A 115 6.82 -2.80 3.56
CA PRO A 115 7.26 -1.41 3.46
C PRO A 115 8.76 -1.15 3.56
N ASP A 116 9.49 -1.93 4.35
CA ASP A 116 10.94 -1.88 4.45
C ASP A 116 11.66 -2.21 3.13
N ARG A 117 11.04 -3.02 2.27
CA ARG A 117 11.59 -3.42 0.98
C ARG A 117 11.03 -2.63 -0.19
N GLN A 118 9.80 -2.12 -0.15
CA GLN A 118 9.27 -1.28 -1.23
C GLN A 118 9.55 0.23 -1.08
N GLY A 119 9.86 0.69 0.14
CA GLY A 119 10.37 2.03 0.43
C GLY A 119 9.39 2.96 1.17
N ILE A 120 8.10 2.68 1.15
CA ILE A 120 7.04 3.53 1.74
C ILE A 120 6.65 3.03 3.13
N ASN A 121 7.42 3.39 4.16
CA ASN A 121 7.36 2.87 5.53
C ASN A 121 6.42 3.61 6.50
N VAL A 122 5.87 4.76 6.10
CA VAL A 122 4.83 5.52 6.84
C VAL A 122 3.57 5.67 5.97
N SER A 123 3.50 4.92 4.87
CA SER A 123 2.35 4.83 3.98
C SER A 123 2.04 6.11 3.18
N ASN A 124 1.02 6.91 3.48
CA ASN A 124 0.55 7.98 2.57
C ASN A 124 1.54 9.16 2.41
N SER A 125 2.31 9.46 3.46
CA SER A 125 3.39 10.45 3.40
C SER A 125 4.41 10.19 4.50
N TYR A 126 5.55 10.86 4.44
CA TYR A 126 6.59 10.70 5.45
C TYR A 126 7.43 11.97 5.60
N PHE A 127 8.16 12.04 6.71
CA PHE A 127 9.29 12.95 6.81
C PHE A 127 10.59 12.17 6.63
N TYR A 128 11.65 12.89 6.29
CA TYR A 128 13.01 12.36 6.26
C TYR A 128 13.97 13.36 6.87
N PHE A 129 15.15 12.86 7.27
CA PHE A 129 16.21 13.67 7.86
C PHE A 129 17.25 14.07 6.80
N PRO A 130 17.17 15.29 6.22
CA PRO A 130 18.24 15.82 5.38
C PRO A 130 19.54 16.00 6.18
N PRO A 131 20.68 16.33 5.53
CA PRO A 131 21.95 16.58 6.23
C PRO A 131 21.88 17.63 7.35
N SER A 132 20.93 18.57 7.29
CA SER A 132 20.69 19.56 8.36
C SER A 132 20.09 18.95 9.64
N LYS A 133 19.56 17.73 9.55
CA LYS A 133 18.82 17.02 10.59
C LYS A 133 17.56 17.74 11.08
N ILE A 134 17.04 18.67 10.28
CA ILE A 134 15.71 19.26 10.47
C ILE A 134 14.78 18.55 9.48
N PRO A 135 13.72 17.86 9.94
CA PRO A 135 12.90 17.02 9.08
C PRO A 135 12.32 17.78 7.87
N ALA A 136 12.32 17.12 6.72
CA ALA A 136 11.69 17.57 5.49
C ALA A 136 10.59 16.58 5.08
N PHE A 137 9.55 17.07 4.40
CA PHE A 137 8.35 16.30 4.05
C PHE A 137 8.47 15.69 2.65
N SER A 138 7.88 14.51 2.45
CA SER A 138 7.58 13.96 1.12
C SER A 138 6.24 13.24 1.11
N SER A 139 5.49 13.40 0.02
CA SER A 139 4.35 12.54 -0.29
C SER A 139 4.82 11.14 -0.72
N ALA A 140 3.99 10.11 -0.53
CA ALA A 140 4.20 8.81 -1.15
C ALA A 140 3.51 8.68 -2.53
N PHE A 141 2.46 9.48 -2.79
CA PHE A 141 1.71 9.51 -4.04
C PHE A 141 2.48 10.26 -5.13
N LYS A 142 3.27 9.50 -5.89
CA LYS A 142 4.09 9.97 -7.03
C LYS A 142 4.18 8.88 -8.07
N TYR A 143 4.55 9.23 -9.29
CA TYR A 143 4.84 8.21 -10.29
C TYR A 143 5.97 7.25 -9.84
N TRP A 144 5.92 5.99 -10.30
CA TRP A 144 6.74 4.88 -9.82
C TRP A 144 8.26 5.12 -9.73
N THR A 145 8.79 6.00 -10.59
CA THR A 145 10.23 6.32 -10.67
C THR A 145 10.62 7.65 -10.06
N ASP A 146 9.65 8.38 -9.49
CA ASP A 146 9.89 9.70 -8.95
C ASP A 146 10.73 9.63 -7.67
N LEU A 147 11.48 10.69 -7.42
CA LEU A 147 12.33 10.82 -6.24
C LEU A 147 11.56 11.43 -5.06
N VAL A 148 12.21 11.52 -3.91
CA VAL A 148 11.70 12.23 -2.73
C VAL A 148 11.46 13.71 -3.04
N ASP A 149 10.54 14.35 -2.31
CA ASP A 149 10.23 15.78 -2.46
C ASP A 149 11.40 16.62 -1.93
N ASP A 150 12.42 16.74 -2.77
CA ASP A 150 13.61 17.52 -2.50
C ASP A 150 13.86 18.48 -3.66
N SER A 151 13.41 19.73 -3.53
CA SER A 151 13.65 20.76 -4.55
C SER A 151 15.13 21.00 -4.92
N THR A 152 16.08 20.50 -4.12
CA THR A 152 17.52 20.64 -4.37
C THR A 152 18.14 19.43 -5.08
N GLY A 153 17.53 18.25 -4.96
CA GLY A 153 18.07 16.96 -5.42
C GLY A 153 19.32 16.50 -4.68
N VAL A 154 19.61 17.06 -3.49
CA VAL A 154 20.83 16.81 -2.70
C VAL A 154 20.52 16.32 -1.28
N ASN A 155 19.33 16.64 -0.75
CA ASN A 155 18.91 16.27 0.60
C ASN A 155 18.57 14.77 0.71
N ASP A 156 17.86 14.23 -0.27
CA ASP A 156 17.64 12.79 -0.46
C ASP A 156 17.57 12.49 -1.98
N PRO A 157 18.64 11.92 -2.57
CA PRO A 157 18.69 11.64 -4.00
C PRO A 157 18.10 10.26 -4.36
N LEU A 158 17.57 9.51 -3.39
CA LEU A 158 17.08 8.16 -3.62
C LEU A 158 15.64 8.18 -4.16
N PRO A 159 15.22 7.11 -4.86
CA PRO A 159 13.83 6.98 -5.31
C PRO A 159 12.83 7.05 -4.15
N ASN A 160 11.62 7.52 -4.41
CA ASN A 160 10.54 7.48 -3.44
C ASN A 160 10.26 6.02 -3.04
N MET A 161 10.10 5.15 -4.04
CA MET A 161 10.00 3.69 -3.92
C MET A 161 11.40 3.05 -3.81
N VAL A 162 12.09 3.24 -2.69
CA VAL A 162 13.45 2.74 -2.49
C VAL A 162 13.47 1.24 -2.10
N PHE A 163 14.18 0.44 -2.90
CA PHE A 163 14.33 -1.00 -2.79
C PHE A 163 15.70 -1.44 -2.26
N ASP A 164 15.89 -2.75 -2.09
CA ASP A 164 17.17 -3.39 -1.78
C ASP A 164 18.30 -2.83 -2.65
N GLY A 165 19.37 -2.35 -1.99
CA GLY A 165 20.51 -1.73 -2.65
C GLY A 165 20.30 -0.26 -3.04
N GLN A 166 19.29 0.41 -2.48
CA GLN A 166 18.96 1.83 -2.69
C GLN A 166 18.64 2.17 -4.16
N LYS A 167 17.95 1.24 -4.83
CA LYS A 167 17.46 1.38 -6.21
C LYS A 167 15.96 1.58 -6.24
N ASN A 168 15.40 1.90 -7.40
CA ASN A 168 13.94 1.92 -7.53
C ASN A 168 13.35 0.50 -7.40
N THR A 169 12.22 0.38 -6.71
CA THR A 169 11.44 -0.86 -6.65
C THR A 169 11.05 -1.33 -8.05
N PRO A 170 11.24 -2.62 -8.40
CA PRO A 170 10.81 -3.16 -9.68
C PRO A 170 9.30 -3.00 -9.88
N ALA A 171 8.88 -2.67 -11.10
CA ALA A 171 7.51 -2.25 -11.33
C ALA A 171 6.52 -3.42 -11.54
N PRO A 172 5.29 -3.35 -10.99
CA PRO A 172 4.36 -4.48 -10.97
C PRO A 172 3.80 -4.84 -12.35
N TRP A 173 3.86 -3.92 -13.32
CA TRP A 173 3.41 -4.16 -14.69
C TRP A 173 4.42 -4.94 -15.54
N VAL A 174 5.69 -5.01 -15.12
CA VAL A 174 6.80 -5.53 -15.94
C VAL A 174 6.63 -7.00 -16.35
N PRO A 175 6.22 -7.94 -15.47
CA PRO A 175 5.97 -9.32 -15.90
C PRO A 175 4.91 -9.42 -17.00
N TYR A 176 3.88 -8.58 -16.94
CA TYR A 176 2.81 -8.55 -17.93
C TYR A 176 3.27 -7.93 -19.25
N THR A 177 3.93 -6.77 -19.21
CA THR A 177 4.37 -6.09 -20.43
C THR A 177 5.43 -6.90 -21.17
N ARG A 178 6.35 -7.55 -20.45
CA ARG A 178 7.32 -8.50 -21.06
C ARG A 178 6.65 -9.71 -21.69
N ALA A 179 5.53 -10.17 -21.11
CA ALA A 179 4.68 -11.20 -21.71
C ALA A 179 3.83 -10.71 -22.90
N GLY A 180 3.99 -9.45 -23.32
CA GLY A 180 3.29 -8.86 -24.46
C GLY A 180 1.90 -8.32 -24.13
N CYS A 181 1.52 -8.24 -22.85
CA CYS A 181 0.25 -7.72 -22.41
C CYS A 181 0.31 -6.21 -22.20
N ASN A 182 -0.66 -5.47 -22.72
CA ASN A 182 -0.86 -4.09 -22.25
C ASN A 182 -1.41 -4.15 -20.81
N PHE A 183 -0.94 -3.24 -19.98
CA PHE A 183 -1.31 -3.10 -18.58
C PHE A 183 -1.93 -1.71 -18.38
N GLY A 184 -3.14 -1.63 -17.85
CA GLY A 184 -3.85 -0.38 -17.55
C GLY A 184 -3.90 -0.11 -16.06
N GLY A 185 -3.66 1.15 -15.68
CA GLY A 185 -3.83 1.68 -14.33
C GLY A 185 -4.98 2.68 -14.27
N VAL A 186 -5.79 2.61 -13.21
CA VAL A 186 -6.97 3.47 -12.97
C VAL A 186 -7.05 3.84 -11.49
N SER A 187 -6.48 4.98 -11.13
CA SER A 187 -6.39 5.60 -9.80
C SER A 187 -5.67 4.77 -8.70
N ALA A 188 -4.95 3.71 -9.06
CA ALA A 188 -4.15 2.90 -8.16
C ALA A 188 -2.74 3.47 -7.94
N ALA A 189 -2.28 3.41 -6.68
CA ALA A 189 -1.04 4.04 -6.23
C ALA A 189 0.19 3.77 -7.13
N ASN A 190 0.77 4.87 -7.62
CA ASN A 190 2.08 5.04 -8.25
C ASN A 190 2.27 4.35 -9.62
N ILE A 191 1.28 3.60 -10.13
CA ILE A 191 1.37 2.99 -11.47
C ILE A 191 0.87 3.93 -12.58
N GLU A 192 0.31 5.07 -12.21
CA GLU A 192 0.07 6.22 -13.09
C GLU A 192 0.67 7.47 -12.46
N LEU A 193 0.54 8.60 -13.16
CA LEU A 193 0.87 9.89 -12.56
C LEU A 193 -0.16 10.18 -11.46
N GLU A 194 0.33 10.60 -10.32
CA GLU A 194 -0.37 10.87 -9.06
C GLU A 194 -0.56 12.37 -8.83
N ASN A 195 0.30 13.20 -9.41
CA ASN A 195 0.27 14.64 -9.22
C ASN A 195 0.61 15.43 -10.50
N THR A 196 0.34 16.73 -10.45
CA THR A 196 0.62 17.67 -11.55
C THR A 196 1.96 18.38 -11.37
N GLY A 197 2.88 17.83 -10.58
CA GLY A 197 4.12 18.45 -10.16
C GLY A 197 5.00 18.82 -11.34
N THR A 198 5.40 20.10 -11.39
CA THR A 198 6.27 20.65 -12.45
C THR A 198 7.67 21.02 -11.96
N GLY A 199 7.98 20.70 -10.69
CA GLY A 199 9.33 20.82 -10.14
C GLY A 199 10.31 19.79 -10.72
N PRO A 200 11.58 19.80 -10.30
CA PRO A 200 12.60 18.88 -10.81
C PRO A 200 12.28 17.39 -10.66
N PHE A 201 11.44 17.03 -9.70
CA PHE A 201 11.06 15.65 -9.35
C PHE A 201 9.53 15.47 -9.32
N GLY A 202 8.80 16.28 -10.09
CA GLY A 202 7.37 16.12 -10.22
C GLY A 202 7.03 15.25 -11.43
N ASP A 203 5.95 14.49 -11.32
CA ASP A 203 5.45 13.55 -12.33
C ASP A 203 5.46 14.12 -13.76
N MET A 204 5.04 15.38 -13.93
CA MET A 204 4.96 16.01 -15.26
C MET A 204 6.35 16.26 -15.85
N SER A 205 7.32 16.59 -15.00
CA SER A 205 8.72 16.75 -15.42
C SER A 205 9.35 15.41 -15.78
N GLU A 206 9.09 14.35 -15.02
CA GLU A 206 9.67 13.02 -15.25
C GLU A 206 9.09 12.33 -16.49
N ALA A 207 7.76 12.36 -16.63
CA ALA A 207 7.03 11.70 -17.72
C ALA A 207 7.18 12.43 -19.06
N PHE A 208 7.09 13.77 -19.07
CA PHE A 208 7.03 14.56 -20.30
C PHE A 208 8.25 15.46 -20.56
N GLY A 209 9.00 15.81 -19.52
CA GLY A 209 10.13 16.74 -19.59
C GLY A 209 9.73 18.20 -19.42
N THR A 210 10.57 18.98 -18.72
CA THR A 210 10.35 20.41 -18.51
C THR A 210 10.19 21.17 -19.82
N GLY A 211 9.13 22.00 -19.89
CA GLY A 211 8.82 22.84 -21.05
C GLY A 211 8.08 22.13 -22.19
N SER A 212 7.73 20.85 -22.03
CA SER A 212 6.81 20.17 -22.95
C SER A 212 5.42 20.83 -22.94
N PRO A 213 4.56 20.60 -23.95
CA PRO A 213 3.18 21.08 -23.93
C PRO A 213 2.39 20.64 -22.69
N GLU A 214 2.56 19.39 -22.26
CA GLU A 214 1.92 18.80 -21.07
C GLU A 214 2.42 19.47 -19.79
N TRP A 215 3.73 19.64 -19.67
CA TRP A 215 4.34 20.35 -18.54
C TRP A 215 3.85 21.81 -18.46
N ASN A 216 3.75 22.51 -19.58
CA ASN A 216 3.27 23.90 -19.62
C ASN A 216 1.79 24.01 -19.23
N GLU A 217 0.97 23.03 -19.63
CA GLU A 217 -0.43 22.95 -19.19
C GLU A 217 -0.52 22.73 -17.68
N ALA A 218 0.25 21.79 -17.13
CA ALA A 218 0.34 21.57 -15.69
C ALA A 218 0.85 22.81 -14.95
N PHE A 219 1.85 23.51 -15.48
CA PHE A 219 2.35 24.75 -14.90
C PHE A 219 1.27 25.84 -14.84
N ALA A 220 0.53 26.04 -15.94
CA ALA A 220 -0.57 27.00 -15.99
C ALA A 220 -1.73 26.59 -15.06
N SER A 221 -2.06 25.30 -15.02
CA SER A 221 -3.08 24.74 -14.13
C SER A 221 -2.69 24.93 -12.65
N ASN A 222 -1.44 24.66 -12.31
CA ASN A 222 -0.90 24.85 -10.96
C ASN A 222 -0.88 26.33 -10.53
N ALA A 223 -0.81 27.27 -11.47
CA ALA A 223 -0.89 28.71 -11.17
C ALA A 223 -2.34 29.22 -11.06
N ALA A 224 -3.34 28.45 -11.50
CA ALA A 224 -4.74 28.86 -11.46
C ALA A 224 -5.32 28.77 -10.03
N PRO A 225 -6.33 29.60 -9.71
CA PRO A 225 -6.99 29.56 -8.39
C PRO A 225 -7.62 28.21 -8.08
N SER A 226 -7.53 27.76 -6.82
CA SER A 226 -8.22 26.55 -6.35
C SER A 226 -9.72 26.58 -6.60
N GLY A 227 -10.33 25.42 -6.82
CA GLY A 227 -11.77 25.29 -7.10
C GLY A 227 -12.21 25.88 -8.45
N THR A 228 -11.32 25.91 -9.45
CA THR A 228 -11.65 26.36 -10.80
C THR A 228 -11.34 25.29 -11.85
N ALA A 229 -12.08 25.31 -12.97
CA ALA A 229 -11.84 24.43 -14.11
C ALA A 229 -10.38 24.49 -14.62
N ALA A 230 -9.78 25.69 -14.63
CA ALA A 230 -8.39 25.87 -15.03
C ALA A 230 -7.40 25.16 -14.08
N ARG A 231 -7.68 25.17 -12.76
CA ARG A 231 -6.87 24.45 -11.77
C ARG A 231 -7.09 22.94 -11.80
N ALA A 232 -8.27 22.49 -12.19
CA ALA A 232 -8.56 21.06 -12.37
C ALA A 232 -7.89 20.47 -13.62
N LYS A 233 -7.67 21.30 -14.65
CA LYS A 233 -7.36 20.84 -16.01
C LYS A 233 -6.25 19.79 -16.10
N ALA A 234 -5.10 20.04 -15.47
CA ALA A 234 -3.97 19.12 -15.58
C ALA A 234 -4.17 17.83 -14.79
N LEU A 235 -4.88 17.87 -13.66
CA LEU A 235 -5.30 16.67 -12.94
C LEU A 235 -6.18 15.81 -13.84
N THR A 236 -7.22 16.41 -14.42
CA THR A 236 -8.19 15.74 -15.29
C THR A 236 -7.52 15.11 -16.53
N ASP A 237 -6.51 15.78 -17.09
CA ASP A 237 -5.86 15.34 -18.32
C ASP A 237 -4.76 14.28 -18.10
N PHE A 238 -3.99 14.37 -17.01
CA PHE A 238 -2.72 13.64 -16.87
C PHE A 238 -2.63 12.65 -15.70
N VAL A 239 -3.42 12.83 -14.65
CA VAL A 239 -3.35 12.03 -13.41
C VAL A 239 -4.34 10.86 -13.45
N GLY A 240 -4.06 9.81 -12.69
CA GLY A 240 -5.04 8.78 -12.32
C GLY A 240 -5.36 7.74 -13.41
N ILE A 241 -4.80 7.86 -14.62
CA ILE A 241 -5.07 6.90 -15.71
C ILE A 241 -3.80 6.67 -16.51
N ALA A 242 -3.40 5.41 -16.72
CA ALA A 242 -2.26 5.09 -17.58
C ALA A 242 -2.44 3.76 -18.34
N ILE A 243 -1.69 3.60 -19.42
CA ILE A 243 -1.46 2.29 -20.06
C ILE A 243 0.03 2.10 -20.30
N HIS A 244 0.61 1.06 -19.70
CA HIS A 244 1.95 0.54 -20.00
C HIS A 244 1.83 -0.53 -21.09
N CYS A 245 2.47 -0.29 -22.22
CA CYS A 245 2.27 -1.14 -23.39
C CYS A 245 3.20 -2.35 -23.41
N GLY A 246 2.65 -3.48 -23.83
CA GLY A 246 3.38 -4.74 -23.91
C GLY A 246 4.52 -4.69 -24.93
N SER A 247 5.42 -5.67 -24.81
CA SER A 247 6.47 -5.93 -25.79
C SER A 247 5.89 -5.99 -27.21
N GLY A 248 6.52 -5.26 -28.13
CA GLY A 248 5.99 -5.02 -29.48
C GLY A 248 5.16 -3.74 -29.62
N GLY A 249 5.03 -2.94 -28.57
CA GLY A 249 4.46 -1.59 -28.59
C GLY A 249 2.95 -1.53 -28.32
N GLY A 250 2.23 -2.63 -28.49
CA GLY A 250 0.84 -2.76 -28.06
C GLY A 250 -0.08 -1.64 -28.55
N ILE A 251 -0.97 -1.17 -27.68
CA ILE A 251 -1.90 -0.08 -28.03
C ILE A 251 -1.17 1.25 -28.29
N CYS A 252 0.01 1.48 -27.67
CA CYS A 252 0.82 2.68 -27.87
C CYS A 252 1.32 2.80 -29.31
N ALA A 253 1.57 1.67 -29.98
CA ALA A 253 2.05 1.62 -31.35
C ALA A 253 0.95 1.32 -32.40
N SER A 254 -0.32 1.24 -31.99
CA SER A 254 -1.39 0.72 -32.85
C SER A 254 -1.78 1.66 -34.00
N ASN A 255 -1.53 2.96 -33.86
CA ASN A 255 -1.78 3.97 -34.89
C ASN A 255 -0.90 5.22 -34.69
N ALA A 256 -0.86 6.10 -35.70
CA ALA A 256 0.00 7.28 -35.69
C ALA A 256 -0.29 8.26 -34.53
N THR A 257 -1.56 8.40 -34.11
CA THR A 257 -1.95 9.25 -32.98
C THR A 257 -1.39 8.69 -31.68
N ASN A 258 -1.54 7.39 -31.45
CA ASN A 258 -1.02 6.74 -30.25
C ASN A 258 0.50 6.80 -30.20
N VAL A 259 1.20 6.62 -31.33
CA VAL A 259 2.66 6.75 -31.42
C VAL A 259 3.12 8.17 -31.04
N ALA A 260 2.42 9.19 -31.52
CA ALA A 260 2.75 10.59 -31.20
C ALA A 260 2.48 10.93 -29.72
N ASN A 261 1.47 10.31 -29.13
CA ASN A 261 1.03 10.57 -27.76
C ASN A 261 1.79 9.72 -26.72
N SER A 262 2.35 8.58 -27.11
CA SER A 262 3.10 7.72 -26.21
C SER A 262 4.43 8.34 -25.77
N ARG A 263 4.87 7.98 -24.57
CA ARG A 263 6.18 8.34 -24.01
C ARG A 263 6.95 7.07 -23.67
N PRO A 264 8.29 7.10 -23.65
CA PRO A 264 9.06 6.00 -23.11
C PRO A 264 8.61 5.66 -21.68
N ASP A 265 8.31 4.39 -21.44
CA ASP A 265 8.02 3.86 -20.11
C ASP A 265 9.37 3.53 -19.44
N LYS A 266 9.84 4.45 -18.59
CA LYS A 266 11.22 4.42 -18.09
C LYS A 266 11.26 3.67 -16.76
N LEU A 267 12.06 2.60 -16.71
CA LEU A 267 12.43 1.92 -15.46
C LEU A 267 13.94 1.66 -15.46
N PRO A 268 14.77 2.65 -15.04
CA PRO A 268 16.23 2.58 -15.20
C PRO A 268 16.89 1.47 -14.37
N ASP A 269 16.30 1.14 -13.21
CA ASP A 269 16.81 0.13 -12.29
C ASP A 269 16.16 -1.26 -12.46
N GLU A 270 15.25 -1.42 -13.42
CA GLU A 270 14.50 -2.67 -13.60
C GLU A 270 15.45 -3.87 -13.85
N PRO A 271 15.40 -4.92 -13.02
CA PRO A 271 16.18 -6.13 -13.24
C PRO A 271 15.96 -6.70 -14.64
N GLY A 272 17.04 -7.01 -15.37
CA GLY A 272 16.97 -7.48 -16.75
C GLY A 272 16.71 -6.39 -17.81
N GLY A 273 16.50 -5.14 -17.40
CA GLY A 273 16.32 -3.98 -18.27
C GLY A 273 14.91 -3.81 -18.82
N TYR A 274 14.55 -2.58 -19.18
CA TYR A 274 13.20 -2.22 -19.64
C TYR A 274 13.22 -1.17 -20.77
N LEU A 275 14.27 -1.18 -21.59
CA LEU A 275 14.41 -0.23 -22.70
C LEU A 275 13.45 -0.57 -23.85
N GLY A 276 12.80 0.46 -24.41
CA GLY A 276 11.98 0.34 -25.62
C GLY A 276 10.48 0.15 -25.37
N PHE A 277 10.07 0.02 -24.12
CA PHE A 277 8.66 0.04 -23.72
C PHE A 277 8.10 1.47 -23.80
N GLN A 278 6.79 1.57 -24.00
CA GLN A 278 6.07 2.83 -24.15
C GLN A 278 4.86 2.84 -23.22
N ALA A 279 4.44 4.03 -22.82
CA ALA A 279 3.24 4.25 -22.04
C ALA A 279 2.41 5.42 -22.59
N LEU A 280 1.12 5.39 -22.31
CA LEU A 280 0.20 6.52 -22.45
C LEU A 280 -0.19 6.98 -21.05
N TYR A 281 0.08 8.25 -20.75
CA TYR A 281 -0.24 8.84 -19.44
C TYR A 281 -1.43 9.78 -19.55
N GLY A 282 -2.35 9.66 -18.60
CA GLY A 282 -3.51 10.52 -18.48
C GLY A 282 -4.65 10.17 -19.43
N ALA A 283 -5.86 10.52 -19.00
CA ALA A 283 -7.07 10.37 -19.81
C ALA A 283 -6.97 11.14 -21.14
N LYS A 284 -6.17 12.21 -21.21
CA LYS A 284 -5.90 12.96 -22.45
C LYS A 284 -5.36 12.08 -23.57
N TYR A 285 -4.51 11.10 -23.25
CA TYR A 285 -3.90 10.21 -24.23
C TYR A 285 -4.49 8.80 -24.21
N VAL A 286 -4.98 8.34 -23.06
CA VAL A 286 -5.65 7.04 -22.93
C VAL A 286 -7.03 7.05 -23.58
N ASN A 287 -7.88 8.06 -23.35
CA ASN A 287 -9.25 8.06 -23.87
C ASN A 287 -9.29 7.97 -25.41
N PRO A 288 -8.52 8.78 -26.17
CA PRO A 288 -8.50 8.63 -27.63
C PRO A 288 -8.02 7.25 -28.08
N ALA A 289 -7.06 6.64 -27.38
CA ALA A 289 -6.51 5.34 -27.74
C ALA A 289 -7.54 4.21 -27.55
N VAL A 290 -8.16 4.12 -26.37
CA VAL A 290 -9.13 3.05 -26.06
C VAL A 290 -10.44 3.25 -26.82
N CYS A 291 -10.90 4.49 -26.99
CA CYS A 291 -12.12 4.78 -27.73
C CYS A 291 -11.99 4.60 -29.25
N ALA A 292 -10.77 4.67 -29.79
CA ALA A 292 -10.50 4.33 -31.18
C ALA A 292 -10.48 2.81 -31.39
N ALA A 293 -10.04 2.04 -30.39
CA ALA A 293 -10.01 0.58 -30.44
C ALA A 293 -11.40 -0.04 -30.21
N SER A 294 -12.18 0.49 -29.26
CA SER A 294 -13.56 0.09 -28.98
C SER A 294 -14.41 1.35 -28.72
N SER A 295 -15.30 1.68 -29.65
CA SER A 295 -16.01 2.97 -29.62
C SER A 295 -17.40 2.94 -28.97
N ALA A 296 -17.92 1.75 -28.63
CA ALA A 296 -19.32 1.58 -28.23
C ALA A 296 -19.66 2.31 -26.93
N GLN A 297 -18.71 2.42 -26.00
CA GLN A 297 -18.88 3.02 -24.69
C GLN A 297 -18.03 4.28 -24.53
N CYS A 298 -17.95 5.09 -25.59
CA CYS A 298 -17.24 6.35 -25.59
C CYS A 298 -18.09 7.50 -26.11
N SER A 299 -17.99 8.63 -25.43
CA SER A 299 -18.64 9.88 -25.80
C SER A 299 -17.61 10.91 -26.29
N THR A 300 -18.11 12.01 -26.85
CA THR A 300 -17.31 13.20 -27.12
C THR A 300 -17.83 14.34 -26.26
N VAL A 301 -17.01 14.88 -25.37
CA VAL A 301 -17.33 15.99 -24.48
C VAL A 301 -16.30 17.09 -24.74
N MET A 302 -16.75 18.34 -24.90
CA MET A 302 -15.85 19.48 -25.19
C MET A 302 -14.88 19.23 -26.38
N GLY A 303 -15.29 18.44 -27.37
CA GLY A 303 -14.46 18.08 -28.53
C GLY A 303 -13.38 17.02 -28.25
N GLN A 304 -13.32 16.47 -27.04
CA GLN A 304 -12.38 15.42 -26.61
C GLN A 304 -13.11 14.10 -26.36
N LYS A 305 -12.38 12.98 -26.46
CA LYS A 305 -12.92 11.65 -26.17
C LYS A 305 -13.05 11.43 -24.67
N ALA A 306 -14.17 10.85 -24.26
CA ALA A 306 -14.48 10.50 -22.89
C ALA A 306 -14.91 9.03 -22.85
N VAL A 307 -14.34 8.26 -21.93
CA VAL A 307 -14.86 6.92 -21.60
C VAL A 307 -16.19 7.08 -20.88
N ASN A 308 -17.17 6.22 -21.19
CA ASN A 308 -18.41 6.17 -20.44
C ASN A 308 -18.26 5.29 -19.20
N ASN A 309 -18.83 5.76 -18.09
CA ASN A 309 -18.99 5.01 -16.85
C ASN A 309 -19.99 3.84 -17.02
N THR A 310 -20.16 3.01 -15.99
CA THR A 310 -21.09 1.86 -16.04
C THR A 310 -22.57 2.24 -16.21
N GLU A 311 -22.94 3.51 -16.04
CA GLU A 311 -24.28 4.05 -16.29
C GLU A 311 -24.45 4.59 -17.72
N GLY A 312 -23.40 4.49 -18.55
CA GLY A 312 -23.40 4.97 -19.93
C GLY A 312 -23.20 6.50 -20.07
N GLN A 313 -22.84 7.19 -18.99
CA GLN A 313 -22.52 8.63 -19.01
C GLN A 313 -21.02 8.85 -19.18
N PRO A 314 -20.57 9.92 -19.86
CA PRO A 314 -19.14 10.23 -19.94
C PRO A 314 -18.56 10.48 -18.54
N VAL A 315 -17.38 9.94 -18.26
CA VAL A 315 -16.61 10.32 -17.06
C VAL A 315 -16.04 11.72 -17.26
N THR A 316 -16.35 12.61 -16.33
CA THR A 316 -15.87 13.99 -16.31
C THR A 316 -15.46 14.41 -14.91
N ASP A 317 -14.60 15.41 -14.82
CA ASP A 317 -14.32 16.12 -13.57
C ASP A 317 -15.56 16.92 -13.08
N PRO A 318 -15.52 17.48 -11.87
CA PRO A 318 -16.58 18.32 -11.31
C PRO A 318 -16.94 19.57 -12.13
N PHE A 319 -16.12 19.97 -13.12
CA PHE A 319 -16.38 21.09 -14.04
C PHE A 319 -16.88 20.62 -15.42
N GLY A 320 -17.11 19.31 -15.61
CA GLY A 320 -17.59 18.72 -16.86
C GLY A 320 -16.50 18.50 -17.90
N GLN A 321 -15.22 18.59 -17.53
CA GLN A 321 -14.11 18.29 -18.43
C GLN A 321 -13.93 16.77 -18.53
N PRO A 322 -13.82 16.18 -19.72
CA PRO A 322 -13.67 14.74 -19.85
C PRO A 322 -12.29 14.28 -19.40
N GLY A 323 -12.24 13.27 -18.55
CA GLY A 323 -10.97 12.71 -18.10
C GLY A 323 -11.05 12.07 -16.73
N PHE A 324 -9.96 12.15 -15.98
CA PHE A 324 -9.89 11.67 -14.61
C PHE A 324 -10.73 12.57 -13.68
N PRO A 325 -11.67 12.02 -12.89
CA PRO A 325 -12.55 12.84 -12.06
C PRO A 325 -11.90 13.35 -10.76
N GLY A 326 -10.67 12.93 -10.45
CA GLY A 326 -10.05 13.07 -9.13
C GLY A 326 -10.14 11.75 -8.34
N PHE A 327 -9.31 11.59 -7.30
CA PHE A 327 -9.27 10.36 -6.48
C PHE A 327 -10.57 10.14 -5.71
N ASP A 328 -11.13 11.18 -5.10
CA ASP A 328 -12.48 11.19 -4.48
C ASP A 328 -13.61 11.01 -5.53
N GLY A 329 -13.28 11.21 -6.82
CA GLY A 329 -14.18 10.98 -7.94
C GLY A 329 -14.11 9.56 -8.52
N ALA A 330 -13.23 8.70 -8.00
CA ALA A 330 -13.01 7.32 -8.45
C ALA A 330 -14.09 6.35 -7.91
N PHE A 331 -15.35 6.81 -7.88
CA PHE A 331 -16.50 5.96 -7.61
C PHE A 331 -16.50 4.71 -8.49
N ALA A 332 -17.05 3.60 -7.97
CA ALA A 332 -17.11 2.32 -8.66
C ALA A 332 -17.61 2.45 -10.11
N LYS A 333 -18.62 3.28 -10.39
CA LYS A 333 -19.13 3.47 -11.75
C LYS A 333 -18.11 4.03 -12.74
N ASN A 334 -17.26 4.96 -12.29
CA ASN A 334 -16.26 5.62 -13.13
C ASN A 334 -15.08 4.66 -13.34
N THR A 335 -14.54 4.12 -12.25
CA THR A 335 -13.42 3.16 -12.28
C THR A 335 -13.75 1.93 -13.10
N LEU A 336 -14.88 1.26 -12.81
CA LEU A 336 -15.28 0.04 -13.53
C LEU A 336 -15.61 0.32 -15.01
N GLY A 337 -16.05 1.54 -15.33
CA GLY A 337 -16.24 1.99 -16.71
C GLY A 337 -14.92 2.05 -17.49
N TYR A 338 -13.87 2.63 -16.90
CA TYR A 338 -12.52 2.63 -17.46
C TYR A 338 -11.93 1.23 -17.58
N VAL A 339 -12.05 0.41 -16.52
CA VAL A 339 -11.58 -0.99 -16.53
C VAL A 339 -12.22 -1.76 -17.67
N ALA A 340 -13.55 -1.74 -17.81
CA ALA A 340 -14.23 -2.43 -18.90
C ALA A 340 -13.81 -1.91 -20.27
N GLN A 341 -13.72 -0.58 -20.44
CA GLN A 341 -13.31 0.02 -21.71
C GLN A 341 -11.87 -0.34 -22.10
N MET A 342 -10.95 -0.44 -21.14
CA MET A 342 -9.58 -0.88 -21.36
C MET A 342 -9.53 -2.35 -21.78
N GLN A 343 -10.26 -3.21 -21.08
CA GLN A 343 -10.35 -4.64 -21.39
C GLN A 343 -10.89 -4.88 -22.83
N GLU A 344 -11.95 -4.17 -23.20
CA GLU A 344 -12.54 -4.16 -24.55
C GLU A 344 -11.59 -3.63 -25.63
N ALA A 345 -10.71 -2.68 -25.27
CA ALA A 345 -9.73 -2.06 -26.17
C ALA A 345 -8.43 -2.87 -26.34
N GLY A 346 -8.36 -4.08 -25.78
CA GLY A 346 -7.16 -4.93 -25.87
C GLY A 346 -6.10 -4.60 -24.82
N VAL A 347 -6.53 -4.14 -23.65
CA VAL A 347 -5.70 -4.02 -22.43
C VAL A 347 -6.12 -5.13 -21.45
N PRO A 348 -5.57 -6.34 -21.58
CA PRO A 348 -6.06 -7.52 -20.86
C PRO A 348 -5.75 -7.50 -19.36
N VAL A 349 -4.84 -6.65 -18.91
CA VAL A 349 -4.48 -6.52 -17.50
C VAL A 349 -4.84 -5.11 -17.04
N THR A 350 -5.71 -5.00 -16.04
CA THR A 350 -6.15 -3.72 -15.49
C THR A 350 -6.13 -3.76 -13.97
N TYR A 351 -5.50 -2.77 -13.38
CA TYR A 351 -5.39 -2.57 -11.94
C TYR A 351 -6.05 -1.24 -11.61
N ALA A 352 -6.97 -1.25 -10.65
CA ALA A 352 -7.83 -0.10 -10.44
C ALA A 352 -8.23 0.07 -8.97
N TYR A 353 -8.37 1.33 -8.57
CA TYR A 353 -8.80 1.76 -7.25
C TYR A 353 -10.23 2.28 -7.28
N ILE A 354 -10.98 2.04 -6.20
CA ILE A 354 -12.33 2.55 -5.97
C ILE A 354 -12.33 3.30 -4.64
N SER A 355 -12.75 4.58 -4.68
CA SER A 355 -12.85 5.42 -3.48
C SER A 355 -13.74 4.78 -2.42
N ASP A 356 -13.51 5.14 -1.16
CA ASP A 356 -14.33 4.74 -0.03
C ASP A 356 -15.82 5.06 -0.29
N ALA A 357 -16.68 4.42 0.47
CA ALA A 357 -18.12 4.65 0.40
C ALA A 357 -18.66 5.52 1.54
N HIS A 358 -17.85 5.79 2.55
CA HIS A 358 -18.28 6.40 3.80
C HIS A 358 -18.03 7.91 3.88
N ASP A 359 -17.25 8.48 2.96
CA ASP A 359 -17.15 9.92 2.79
C ASP A 359 -18.16 10.45 1.78
N ASN A 360 -18.68 11.64 2.07
CA ASN A 360 -19.41 12.42 1.11
C ASN A 360 -18.42 13.20 0.23
N HIS A 361 -18.06 12.58 -0.88
CA HIS A 361 -17.16 13.07 -1.92
C HIS A 361 -17.59 14.37 -2.64
N THR A 362 -18.65 15.03 -2.19
CA THR A 362 -19.02 16.36 -2.70
C THR A 362 -17.94 17.38 -2.31
N SER A 363 -17.58 18.29 -3.23
CA SER A 363 -16.62 19.38 -2.94
C SER A 363 -15.19 18.95 -2.58
N ALA A 364 -14.87 17.68 -2.80
CA ALA A 364 -13.51 17.14 -2.88
C ALA A 364 -12.70 17.74 -4.03
N PHE A 365 -11.39 17.91 -3.87
CA PHE A 365 -10.54 18.43 -4.95
C PHE A 365 -10.64 17.52 -6.20
N PRO A 366 -10.94 18.07 -7.40
CA PRO A 366 -10.75 19.47 -7.78
C PRO A 366 -11.98 20.37 -7.67
N ALA A 367 -13.11 19.89 -7.14
CA ALA A 367 -14.34 20.66 -7.01
C ALA A 367 -14.17 21.93 -6.17
N PRO A 368 -15.05 22.94 -6.35
CA PRO A 368 -15.08 24.12 -5.49
C PRO A 368 -15.37 23.75 -4.02
N PHE A 369 -14.67 24.43 -3.10
CA PHE A 369 -14.88 24.29 -1.66
C PHE A 369 -16.34 24.55 -1.27
N ASN A 370 -16.86 23.70 -0.39
CA ASN A 370 -18.15 23.89 0.25
C ASN A 370 -17.95 23.74 1.76
N PRO A 371 -18.35 24.70 2.59
CA PRO A 371 -18.09 24.62 4.03
C PRO A 371 -18.80 23.46 4.75
N ASN A 372 -19.73 22.76 4.08
CA ASN A 372 -20.41 21.58 4.64
C ASN A 372 -19.83 20.24 4.11
N PHE A 373 -18.87 20.27 3.18
CA PHE A 373 -18.37 19.09 2.47
C PHE A 373 -16.88 19.23 2.03
N PRO A 374 -16.11 18.14 1.90
CA PRO A 374 -16.51 16.74 2.16
C PRO A 374 -16.84 16.52 3.63
N ARG A 375 -17.65 15.52 3.94
CA ARG A 375 -17.89 15.09 5.32
C ARG A 375 -17.95 13.58 5.39
N ALA A 376 -17.49 13.00 6.49
CA ALA A 376 -17.72 11.61 6.78
C ALA A 376 -19.21 11.34 7.03
N SER A 377 -19.63 10.11 6.76
CA SER A 377 -20.95 9.56 7.07
C SER A 377 -20.82 8.39 8.01
N GLY A 378 -21.75 8.29 8.97
CA GLY A 378 -21.73 7.21 9.95
C GLY A 378 -22.31 5.91 9.40
N PRO A 379 -21.99 4.75 10.00
CA PRO A 379 -22.55 3.47 9.59
C PRO A 379 -24.09 3.54 9.50
N GLY A 380 -24.65 3.12 8.35
CA GLY A 380 -26.09 3.12 8.12
C GLY A 380 -26.71 4.49 7.88
N GLU A 381 -25.92 5.56 7.75
CA GLU A 381 -26.41 6.87 7.33
C GLU A 381 -26.92 6.83 5.88
N ALA A 382 -27.97 7.61 5.59
CA ALA A 382 -28.71 7.49 4.34
C ALA A 382 -27.87 7.72 3.07
N ASP A 383 -26.88 8.62 3.09
CA ASP A 383 -26.00 8.87 1.95
C ASP A 383 -24.94 7.78 1.77
N TYR A 384 -24.36 7.26 2.84
CA TYR A 384 -23.46 6.10 2.81
C TYR A 384 -24.18 4.86 2.25
N VAL A 385 -25.38 4.53 2.75
CA VAL A 385 -26.21 3.43 2.21
C VAL A 385 -26.54 3.64 0.73
N ALA A 386 -26.83 4.88 0.32
CA ALA A 386 -27.09 5.20 -1.07
C ALA A 386 -25.84 5.04 -1.96
N GLN A 387 -24.66 5.41 -1.47
CA GLN A 387 -23.38 5.24 -2.17
C GLN A 387 -23.03 3.77 -2.37
N LEU A 388 -23.12 2.95 -1.31
CA LEU A 388 -22.95 1.49 -1.42
C LEU A 388 -23.95 0.87 -2.41
N LYS A 389 -25.20 1.35 -2.41
CA LYS A 389 -26.18 0.91 -3.41
C LYS A 389 -25.80 1.32 -4.84
N ALA A 390 -25.19 2.49 -5.02
CA ALA A 390 -24.68 2.91 -6.32
C ALA A 390 -23.48 2.05 -6.76
N TYR A 391 -22.59 1.69 -5.84
CA TYR A 391 -21.47 0.77 -6.11
C TYR A 391 -21.98 -0.61 -6.49
N ASP A 392 -22.95 -1.15 -5.75
CA ASP A 392 -23.62 -2.42 -6.07
C ASP A 392 -24.18 -2.44 -7.50
N ASN A 393 -24.90 -1.38 -7.89
CA ASN A 393 -25.44 -1.24 -9.24
C ASN A 393 -24.31 -1.15 -10.29
N ALA A 394 -23.20 -0.48 -9.98
CA ALA A 394 -22.04 -0.39 -10.86
C ALA A 394 -21.42 -1.78 -11.10
N PHE A 395 -21.28 -2.61 -10.07
CA PHE A 395 -20.81 -4.00 -10.22
C PHE A 395 -21.76 -4.85 -11.08
N ALA A 396 -23.08 -4.72 -10.87
CA ALA A 396 -24.06 -5.41 -11.70
C ALA A 396 -23.91 -5.06 -13.18
N ALA A 397 -23.79 -3.76 -13.49
CA ALA A 397 -23.58 -3.27 -14.85
C ALA A 397 -22.22 -3.68 -15.43
N PHE A 398 -21.16 -3.64 -14.61
CA PHE A 398 -19.80 -4.03 -15.00
C PHE A 398 -19.73 -5.50 -15.42
N PHE A 399 -20.23 -6.42 -14.60
CA PHE A 399 -20.21 -7.85 -14.94
C PHE A 399 -21.06 -8.15 -16.18
N ALA A 400 -22.22 -7.49 -16.33
CA ALA A 400 -23.05 -7.63 -17.52
C ALA A 400 -22.34 -7.11 -18.78
N ARG A 401 -21.62 -5.99 -18.67
CA ARG A 401 -20.84 -5.39 -19.77
C ARG A 401 -19.70 -6.32 -20.21
N LEU A 402 -18.86 -6.77 -19.28
CA LEU A 402 -17.76 -7.70 -19.60
C LEU A 402 -18.27 -9.01 -20.23
N ALA A 403 -19.34 -9.58 -19.68
CA ALA A 403 -19.91 -10.82 -20.20
C ALA A 403 -20.46 -10.68 -21.63
N ALA A 404 -20.92 -9.49 -22.03
CA ALA A 404 -21.37 -9.22 -23.40
C ALA A 404 -20.23 -9.35 -24.43
N ASP A 405 -18.98 -9.11 -24.01
CA ASP A 405 -17.78 -9.26 -24.81
C ASP A 405 -17.05 -10.59 -24.55
N GLY A 406 -17.68 -11.51 -23.82
CA GLY A 406 -17.11 -12.82 -23.49
C GLY A 406 -15.96 -12.78 -22.48
N ILE A 407 -15.84 -11.69 -21.72
CA ILE A 407 -14.90 -11.55 -20.62
C ILE A 407 -15.65 -11.92 -19.34
N ASP A 408 -15.35 -13.09 -18.77
CA ASP A 408 -16.04 -13.59 -17.58
C ASP A 408 -15.12 -14.46 -16.70
N LYS A 409 -15.66 -15.01 -15.62
CA LYS A 409 -14.94 -15.87 -14.66
C LYS A 409 -14.28 -17.12 -15.30
N SER A 410 -14.65 -17.51 -16.52
CA SER A 410 -14.07 -18.67 -17.20
C SER A 410 -12.75 -18.37 -17.91
N ASN A 411 -12.43 -17.09 -18.12
CA ASN A 411 -11.19 -16.64 -18.77
C ASN A 411 -10.51 -15.44 -18.09
N THR A 412 -11.10 -14.90 -17.03
CA THR A 412 -10.62 -13.73 -16.30
C THR A 412 -10.29 -14.09 -14.86
N LEU A 413 -9.10 -13.68 -14.42
CA LEU A 413 -8.74 -13.66 -13.01
C LEU A 413 -9.17 -12.33 -12.41
N PHE A 414 -10.17 -12.35 -11.54
CA PHE A 414 -10.59 -11.24 -10.70
C PHE A 414 -9.90 -11.36 -9.34
N VAL A 415 -9.21 -10.30 -8.95
CA VAL A 415 -8.61 -10.10 -7.64
C VAL A 415 -9.24 -8.85 -7.07
N VAL A 416 -9.93 -8.96 -5.95
CA VAL A 416 -10.66 -7.84 -5.33
C VAL A 416 -10.30 -7.79 -3.85
N THR A 417 -9.83 -6.65 -3.37
CA THR A 417 -9.39 -6.46 -1.97
C THR A 417 -9.69 -5.03 -1.53
N ALA A 418 -9.46 -4.71 -0.26
CA ALA A 418 -9.23 -3.33 0.16
C ALA A 418 -7.72 -3.09 0.37
N ASP A 419 -7.30 -1.85 0.50
CA ASP A 419 -5.94 -1.43 0.83
C ASP A 419 -5.63 -1.41 2.33
N GLU A 420 -6.67 -1.33 3.15
CA GLU A 420 -6.70 -1.50 4.61
C GLU A 420 -8.17 -1.48 5.10
N GLY A 421 -8.38 -1.67 6.39
CA GLY A 421 -9.63 -1.25 7.05
C GLY A 421 -9.46 0.12 7.72
N ASP A 422 -10.50 0.57 8.39
CA ASP A 422 -10.51 1.75 9.25
C ASP A 422 -11.35 1.52 10.53
N HIS A 423 -11.41 2.56 11.36
CA HIS A 423 -12.20 2.58 12.58
C HIS A 423 -13.14 3.78 12.58
N TYR A 424 -14.43 3.49 12.79
CA TYR A 424 -15.45 4.52 12.96
C TYR A 424 -15.31 5.24 14.31
N ALA A 425 -14.89 6.51 14.28
CA ALA A 425 -14.88 7.42 15.40
C ALA A 425 -16.20 8.21 15.48
N GLY A 426 -17.08 7.85 16.41
CA GLY A 426 -18.36 8.51 16.55
C GLY A 426 -19.32 7.93 17.58
N GLY A 427 -20.37 8.71 17.86
CA GLY A 427 -21.50 8.31 18.68
C GLY A 427 -22.46 7.38 17.93
N VAL A 428 -23.51 6.93 18.62
CA VAL A 428 -24.47 5.98 18.03
C VAL A 428 -25.53 6.74 17.21
N GLY A 429 -25.73 6.33 15.97
CA GLY A 429 -26.74 6.89 15.07
C GLY A 429 -28.18 6.70 15.58
N ILE A 430 -29.04 7.68 15.32
CA ILE A 430 -30.44 7.66 15.75
C ILE A 430 -31.30 7.03 14.64
N PRO A 431 -32.02 5.92 14.90
CA PRO A 431 -32.87 5.27 13.90
C PRO A 431 -33.92 6.21 13.30
N GLN A 432 -34.04 6.18 11.97
CA GLN A 432 -35.01 6.93 11.19
C GLN A 432 -36.15 6.02 10.69
N PRO A 433 -37.32 6.59 10.33
CA PRO A 433 -38.48 5.82 9.84
C PRO A 433 -38.22 4.99 8.57
N ASP A 434 -37.22 5.37 7.77
CA ASP A 434 -36.83 4.68 6.54
C ASP A 434 -35.81 3.54 6.77
N GLY A 435 -35.39 3.32 8.02
CA GLY A 435 -34.40 2.32 8.39
C GLY A 435 -32.96 2.80 8.38
N SER A 436 -32.68 4.03 7.95
CA SER A 436 -31.36 4.65 8.07
C SER A 436 -31.08 5.13 9.50
N LEU A 437 -29.83 5.52 9.77
CA LEU A 437 -29.40 6.16 11.01
C LEU A 437 -29.08 7.64 10.75
N ALA A 438 -29.39 8.52 11.71
CA ALA A 438 -29.07 9.94 11.65
C ALA A 438 -27.96 10.32 12.64
N TYR A 439 -26.97 11.04 12.15
CA TYR A 439 -25.82 11.55 12.90
C TYR A 439 -25.82 13.07 12.96
N SER A 440 -25.10 13.63 13.94
CA SER A 440 -24.85 15.07 14.03
C SER A 440 -23.51 15.41 13.42
N HIS A 441 -23.53 16.36 12.48
CA HIS A 441 -22.37 16.82 11.71
C HIS A 441 -21.99 18.23 12.16
N THR A 442 -21.43 18.35 13.36
CA THR A 442 -21.06 19.65 13.92
C THR A 442 -19.68 19.62 14.58
N ASN A 443 -18.88 20.68 14.42
CA ASN A 443 -17.67 20.82 15.22
C ASN A 443 -18.07 21.11 16.67
N CYS A 444 -17.64 20.25 17.59
CA CYS A 444 -18.04 20.35 18.99
C CYS A 444 -16.89 19.96 19.93
N SER A 445 -17.08 20.32 21.19
CA SER A 445 -16.15 20.02 22.28
C SER A 445 -16.91 19.27 23.36
N TRP A 446 -16.28 18.27 23.97
CA TRP A 446 -16.88 17.60 25.12
C TRP A 446 -16.83 18.43 26.41
N THR A 447 -15.88 19.38 26.51
CA THR A 447 -15.57 20.10 27.75
C THR A 447 -16.16 21.51 27.81
N THR A 448 -16.70 22.02 26.70
CA THR A 448 -17.28 23.37 26.61
C THR A 448 -18.67 23.34 25.97
N SER A 449 -19.54 24.26 26.36
CA SER A 449 -20.90 24.35 25.79
C SER A 449 -20.87 24.92 24.36
N PRO A 450 -21.60 24.32 23.39
CA PRO A 450 -22.43 23.13 23.53
C PRO A 450 -21.60 21.83 23.49
N ALA A 451 -21.91 20.91 24.40
CA ALA A 451 -21.34 19.57 24.40
C ALA A 451 -21.76 18.82 23.13
N CYS A 452 -20.90 17.91 22.64
CA CYS A 452 -21.26 17.05 21.52
C CYS A 452 -22.53 16.25 21.84
N PRO A 453 -23.49 16.17 20.91
CA PRO A 453 -24.64 15.28 21.07
C PRO A 453 -24.20 13.81 21.06
N SER A 454 -25.02 12.91 21.60
CA SER A 454 -24.69 11.48 21.69
C SER A 454 -24.58 10.76 20.35
N ASN A 455 -25.12 11.36 19.27
CA ASN A 455 -25.03 10.87 17.90
C ASN A 455 -24.03 11.69 17.05
N GLN A 456 -23.11 12.41 17.69
CA GLN A 456 -22.05 13.15 17.02
C GLN A 456 -21.08 12.20 16.32
N ILE A 457 -20.79 12.45 15.05
CA ILE A 457 -19.73 11.79 14.30
C ILE A 457 -18.43 12.60 14.33
N GLY A 458 -17.27 11.96 14.23
CA GLY A 458 -16.00 12.64 13.97
C GLY A 458 -14.85 12.14 14.80
N GLU A 459 -13.66 12.13 14.22
CA GLU A 459 -12.43 11.78 14.92
C GLU A 459 -12.06 12.81 16.02
N VAL A 460 -11.41 12.32 17.07
CA VAL A 460 -10.94 13.10 18.21
C VAL A 460 -9.61 13.77 17.87
N ASN A 461 -9.69 14.95 17.26
CA ASN A 461 -8.54 15.75 16.83
C ASN A 461 -7.75 16.29 18.04
N LEU A 462 -6.54 15.77 18.26
CA LEU A 462 -5.66 16.16 19.37
C LEU A 462 -4.40 16.85 18.85
N ASN A 463 -4.23 18.14 19.16
CA ASN A 463 -2.94 18.79 18.96
C ASN A 463 -2.02 18.46 20.14
N ILE A 464 -0.98 17.66 19.90
CA ILE A 464 -0.12 17.11 20.95
C ILE A 464 0.87 18.12 21.51
N LYS A 465 1.31 19.11 20.71
CA LYS A 465 2.34 20.09 21.14
C LYS A 465 2.01 20.80 22.47
N PRO A 466 0.82 21.39 22.68
CA PRO A 466 0.48 22.03 23.95
C PRO A 466 0.23 21.05 25.10
N LYS A 467 0.20 19.73 24.82
CA LYS A 467 0.00 18.68 25.84
C LYS A 467 1.32 18.14 26.39
N LEU A 468 2.42 18.35 25.69
CA LEU A 468 3.75 17.92 26.13
C LEU A 468 4.46 19.02 26.95
N PRO A 469 5.42 18.65 27.83
CA PRO A 469 6.18 19.62 28.61
C PRO A 469 6.94 20.63 27.73
N THR A 470 7.15 21.85 28.21
CA THR A 470 7.90 22.90 27.48
C THR A 470 9.37 22.56 27.24
N SER A 471 9.90 21.55 27.94
CA SER A 471 11.24 20.99 27.75
C SER A 471 11.34 20.02 26.57
N THR A 472 10.22 19.65 25.94
CA THR A 472 10.20 18.73 24.80
C THR A 472 11.01 19.33 23.64
N PRO A 473 11.90 18.55 23.00
CA PRO A 473 12.70 19.04 21.88
C PRO A 473 11.79 19.47 20.71
N GLY A 474 12.33 20.22 19.75
CA GLY A 474 11.56 20.54 18.54
C GLY A 474 11.31 19.28 17.72
N PHE A 475 10.06 19.07 17.27
CA PHE A 475 9.67 17.92 16.45
C PHE A 475 8.55 18.28 15.46
N VAL A 476 8.41 17.42 14.47
CA VAL A 476 7.22 17.28 13.62
C VAL A 476 6.71 15.85 13.72
N ILE A 477 5.47 15.61 13.30
CA ILE A 477 4.90 14.28 13.20
C ILE A 477 4.27 14.10 11.82
N HIS A 478 4.20 12.87 11.33
CA HIS A 478 3.13 12.46 10.44
C HIS A 478 1.82 12.54 11.22
N ASN A 479 0.87 13.38 10.78
CA ASN A 479 -0.40 13.54 11.49
C ASN A 479 -1.24 12.28 11.24
N ASP A 480 -1.69 11.62 12.30
CA ASP A 480 -2.21 10.27 12.22
C ASP A 480 -2.86 9.82 13.54
N SER A 481 -3.59 8.70 13.51
CA SER A 481 -3.92 7.93 14.71
C SER A 481 -2.70 7.18 15.26
N ALA A 482 -1.77 6.78 14.37
CA ALA A 482 -0.47 6.19 14.68
C ALA A 482 0.72 7.13 14.32
N PRO A 483 0.85 8.31 14.96
CA PRO A 483 1.81 9.33 14.51
C PRO A 483 3.26 8.87 14.62
N THR A 484 4.00 9.05 13.53
CA THR A 484 5.46 8.89 13.50
C THR A 484 6.14 10.22 13.86
N PHE A 485 7.06 10.19 14.83
CA PHE A 485 7.72 11.38 15.36
C PHE A 485 9.10 11.59 14.74
N TYR A 486 9.39 12.81 14.31
CA TYR A 486 10.70 13.19 13.79
C TYR A 486 11.27 14.34 14.63
N VAL A 487 12.25 14.00 15.47
CA VAL A 487 12.85 14.96 16.42
C VAL A 487 14.04 15.68 15.80
N ASN A 488 14.04 17.00 15.88
CA ASN A 488 15.11 17.86 15.35
C ASN A 488 16.47 17.43 15.88
N GLY A 489 17.45 17.37 14.98
CA GLY A 489 18.80 16.94 15.29
C GLY A 489 19.02 15.43 15.17
N LYS A 490 17.97 14.64 14.89
CA LYS A 490 18.00 13.17 14.79
C LYS A 490 18.78 12.56 15.97
N PRO A 491 18.30 12.75 17.22
CA PRO A 491 18.98 12.22 18.40
C PRO A 491 19.08 10.69 18.30
N ASP A 492 20.15 10.12 18.87
CA ASP A 492 20.26 8.67 19.02
C ASP A 492 19.12 8.15 19.90
N ARG A 493 18.64 6.93 19.67
CA ARG A 493 17.54 6.33 20.46
C ARG A 493 17.80 6.28 21.99
N THR A 494 19.07 6.36 22.40
CA THR A 494 19.47 6.39 23.83
C THR A 494 19.65 7.81 24.39
N ASP A 495 19.39 8.84 23.59
CA ASP A 495 19.50 10.24 24.03
C ASP A 495 18.50 10.51 25.17
N PRO A 496 18.95 11.03 26.32
CA PRO A 496 18.09 11.19 27.49
C PRO A 496 16.91 12.14 27.26
N THR A 497 17.03 13.09 26.33
CA THR A 497 15.96 14.03 25.98
C THR A 497 14.89 13.35 25.15
N LEU A 498 15.29 12.55 24.15
CA LEU A 498 14.37 11.72 23.37
C LEU A 498 13.66 10.70 24.27
N ARG A 499 14.42 9.98 25.11
CA ARG A 499 13.88 9.02 26.10
C ARG A 499 12.86 9.65 27.03
N LYS A 500 13.09 10.91 27.43
CA LYS A 500 12.10 11.65 28.23
C LYS A 500 10.85 11.97 27.40
N MET A 501 11.00 12.42 26.16
CA MET A 501 9.87 12.71 25.27
C MET A 501 9.00 11.47 25.03
N GLU A 502 9.59 10.30 24.76
CA GLU A 502 8.84 9.05 24.55
C GLU A 502 7.98 8.70 25.78
N ARG A 503 8.53 8.84 27.00
CA ARG A 503 7.76 8.64 28.24
C ARG A 503 6.68 9.70 28.44
N ASP A 504 6.96 10.96 28.11
CA ASP A 504 5.96 12.03 28.20
C ASP A 504 4.80 11.79 27.22
N VAL A 505 5.09 11.28 26.02
CA VAL A 505 4.09 10.86 25.02
C VAL A 505 3.31 9.64 25.50
N GLY A 506 3.99 8.58 25.94
CA GLY A 506 3.34 7.36 26.43
C GLY A 506 2.51 7.55 27.71
N ALA A 507 2.79 8.59 28.50
CA ALA A 507 2.01 8.96 29.68
C ALA A 507 0.89 9.96 29.38
N LEU A 508 0.70 10.35 28.12
CA LEU A 508 -0.30 11.35 27.75
C LEU A 508 -1.71 10.77 27.92
N ASN A 509 -2.49 11.44 28.77
CA ASN A 509 -3.91 11.15 28.93
C ASN A 509 -4.77 12.30 28.37
N ALA A 510 -5.83 11.97 27.65
CA ALA A 510 -6.85 12.90 27.20
C ALA A 510 -8.24 12.28 27.36
N ILE A 511 -9.27 13.14 27.30
CA ILE A 511 -10.65 12.68 27.28
C ILE A 511 -10.99 12.27 25.85
N ASP A 512 -11.57 11.09 25.71
CA ASP A 512 -12.21 10.60 24.52
C ASP A 512 -13.73 10.55 24.79
N PRO A 513 -14.53 11.41 24.14
CA PRO A 513 -15.95 11.51 24.44
C PRO A 513 -16.76 10.26 24.07
N TYR A 514 -16.26 9.40 23.17
CA TYR A 514 -16.96 8.21 22.74
C TYR A 514 -16.77 7.04 23.71
N VAL A 515 -15.65 7.03 24.44
CA VAL A 515 -15.31 5.98 25.39
C VAL A 515 -15.63 6.38 26.84
N SER A 516 -15.19 7.56 27.30
CA SER A 516 -15.33 7.94 28.71
C SER A 516 -15.20 9.44 28.98
N THR A 517 -15.91 9.93 29.99
CA THR A 517 -15.70 11.31 30.51
C THR A 517 -14.40 11.46 31.31
N ASN A 518 -13.70 10.37 31.62
CA ASN A 518 -12.43 10.40 32.32
C ASN A 518 -11.27 10.36 31.32
N ALA A 519 -10.20 11.08 31.62
CA ALA A 519 -9.01 11.02 30.79
C ALA A 519 -8.37 9.62 30.86
N ALA A 520 -8.04 9.07 29.69
CA ALA A 520 -7.39 7.77 29.50
C ALA A 520 -6.16 7.94 28.59
N PRO A 521 -5.27 6.93 28.52
CA PRO A 521 -4.12 6.98 27.62
C PRO A 521 -4.54 7.26 26.18
N VAL A 522 -3.86 8.21 25.55
CA VAL A 522 -4.02 8.50 24.11
C VAL A 522 -3.34 7.43 23.27
N PHE A 523 -2.19 6.93 23.73
CA PHE A 523 -1.40 5.91 23.03
C PHE A 523 -1.40 4.59 23.80
N VAL A 524 -1.58 3.48 23.07
CA VAL A 524 -1.66 2.12 23.62
C VAL A 524 -0.40 1.30 23.35
N ARG A 525 0.36 1.64 22.30
CA ARG A 525 1.67 1.04 21.99
C ARG A 525 2.64 2.10 21.47
N MET A 526 3.93 1.82 21.56
CA MET A 526 4.99 2.64 20.96
C MET A 526 6.14 1.74 20.50
N ALA A 527 6.82 2.16 19.43
CA ALA A 527 8.02 1.51 18.92
C ALA A 527 9.07 2.58 18.58
N ASP A 528 10.31 2.38 19.02
CA ASP A 528 11.46 3.14 18.50
C ASP A 528 12.03 2.44 17.24
N PRO A 529 13.13 2.93 16.62
CA PRO A 529 13.67 2.34 15.39
C PRO A 529 14.04 0.84 15.48
N VAL A 530 14.24 0.29 16.68
CA VAL A 530 14.49 -1.14 16.88
C VAL A 530 13.19 -1.93 16.83
N GLY A 531 12.14 -1.45 17.49
CA GLY A 531 10.78 -2.00 17.39
C GLY A 531 10.18 -1.85 15.99
N GLU A 532 10.30 -0.67 15.39
CA GLU A 532 9.85 -0.36 14.02
C GLU A 532 10.47 -1.31 12.99
N LYS A 533 11.75 -1.68 13.17
CA LYS A 533 12.39 -2.66 12.29
C LYS A 533 11.75 -4.04 12.38
N ALA A 534 11.31 -4.47 13.57
CA ALA A 534 10.59 -5.74 13.72
C ALA A 534 9.27 -5.76 12.94
N LEU A 535 8.68 -4.58 12.72
CA LEU A 535 7.38 -4.35 12.09
C LEU A 535 7.47 -3.99 10.60
N HIS A 536 8.64 -4.11 9.98
CA HIS A 536 8.90 -3.70 8.58
C HIS A 536 8.74 -2.19 8.31
N MET A 537 8.94 -1.33 9.32
CA MET A 537 8.82 0.13 9.20
C MET A 537 10.17 0.85 8.99
N VAL A 538 11.24 0.11 8.72
CA VAL A 538 12.60 0.65 8.53
C VAL A 538 13.17 0.17 7.20
N ASN A 539 13.15 1.05 6.19
CA ASN A 539 13.65 0.75 4.85
C ASN A 539 15.18 0.88 4.73
N THR A 540 15.70 0.73 3.51
CA THR A 540 17.15 0.78 3.21
C THR A 540 17.76 2.19 3.22
N ASP A 541 16.95 3.23 3.41
CA ASP A 541 17.40 4.59 3.65
C ASP A 541 17.23 4.97 5.14
N PRO A 542 18.32 4.95 5.94
CA PRO A 542 18.24 5.31 7.35
C PRO A 542 17.83 6.77 7.57
N ALA A 543 17.84 7.65 6.55
CA ALA A 543 17.35 9.03 6.66
C ALA A 543 15.82 9.10 6.82
N ARG A 544 15.08 8.07 6.38
CA ARG A 544 13.60 8.03 6.41
C ARG A 544 13.04 7.33 7.64
N THR A 545 13.89 6.84 8.53
CA THR A 545 13.46 6.21 9.78
C THR A 545 13.00 7.28 10.77
N PRO A 546 11.76 7.19 11.31
CA PRO A 546 11.29 8.04 12.40
C PRO A 546 12.21 7.97 13.64
N SER A 547 12.01 8.90 14.58
CA SER A 547 12.63 8.82 15.91
C SER A 547 11.93 7.78 16.79
N PHE A 548 10.60 7.66 16.65
CA PHE A 548 9.74 6.60 17.18
C PHE A 548 8.33 6.79 16.60
N THR A 549 7.49 5.77 16.75
CA THR A 549 6.07 5.77 16.38
C THR A 549 5.23 5.47 17.62
N ALA A 550 4.12 6.19 17.78
CA ALA A 550 3.14 5.91 18.82
C ALA A 550 1.82 5.48 18.19
N PHE A 551 1.22 4.41 18.70
CA PHE A 551 -0.02 3.79 18.22
C PHE A 551 -1.14 4.14 19.19
N GLY A 552 -2.22 4.71 18.68
CA GLY A 552 -3.25 5.41 19.42
C GLY A 552 -4.36 4.53 19.98
N ASN A 553 -5.29 5.16 20.69
CA ASN A 553 -6.68 4.76 20.61
C ASN A 553 -7.19 5.22 19.22
N PRO A 554 -7.86 4.35 18.44
CA PRO A 554 -8.18 4.65 17.05
C PRO A 554 -9.22 5.76 16.90
N ASP A 555 -9.89 6.21 17.97
CA ASP A 555 -10.75 7.40 17.92
C ASP A 555 -9.96 8.71 17.74
N TYR A 556 -8.65 8.74 17.99
CA TYR A 556 -7.83 9.95 17.92
C TYR A 556 -7.19 10.17 16.55
N PHE A 557 -7.22 11.43 16.10
CA PHE A 557 -6.32 11.93 15.06
C PHE A 557 -5.35 12.94 15.65
N VAL A 558 -4.06 12.60 15.68
CA VAL A 558 -3.04 13.37 16.39
C VAL A 558 -2.30 14.28 15.43
N THR A 559 -2.25 15.56 15.77
CA THR A 559 -1.54 16.59 15.00
C THR A 559 -0.46 17.29 15.83
N ALA A 560 0.55 17.86 15.16
CA ALA A 560 1.57 18.70 15.79
C ALA A 560 1.59 20.14 15.26
N ALA A 561 0.54 20.58 14.56
CA ALA A 561 0.41 21.94 14.05
C ALA A 561 -0.83 22.64 14.62
N ASN A 562 -0.79 23.97 14.74
CA ASN A 562 -1.93 24.76 15.21
C ASN A 562 -3.00 24.98 14.11
N SER A 563 -2.91 24.25 13.00
CA SER A 563 -3.76 24.43 11.80
C SER A 563 -4.91 23.41 11.69
N GLY A 564 -5.20 22.67 12.77
CA GLY A 564 -6.32 21.73 12.82
C GLY A 564 -7.69 22.39 13.04
N PRO A 565 -8.79 21.62 12.96
CA PRO A 565 -10.14 22.08 13.22
C PRO A 565 -10.24 22.78 14.58
N SER A 566 -10.87 23.96 14.60
CA SER A 566 -11.00 24.80 15.79
C SER A 566 -12.45 24.82 16.27
N CYS A 567 -12.72 24.07 17.32
CA CYS A 567 -13.96 24.14 18.10
C CYS A 567 -13.71 24.73 19.51
N GLY A 568 -12.64 25.51 19.67
CA GLY A 568 -12.30 26.17 20.94
C GLY A 568 -11.79 25.23 22.04
N SER A 569 -11.42 23.99 21.71
CA SER A 569 -10.95 22.96 22.64
C SER A 569 -9.78 22.14 22.07
N ASN A 570 -9.13 21.36 22.91
CA ASN A 570 -8.10 20.39 22.53
C ASN A 570 -8.15 19.20 23.51
N PRO A 571 -8.67 18.03 23.11
CA PRO A 571 -9.05 17.68 21.74
C PRO A 571 -10.33 18.35 21.24
N CYS A 572 -10.52 18.36 19.93
CA CYS A 572 -11.69 18.87 19.20
C CYS A 572 -12.33 17.74 18.39
N ILE A 573 -13.66 17.72 18.23
CA ILE A 573 -14.32 16.78 17.32
C ILE A 573 -14.55 17.47 15.98
N ASP A 574 -14.04 16.85 14.92
CA ASP A 574 -14.24 17.27 13.54
C ASP A 574 -15.11 16.26 12.81
N TYR A 575 -16.28 16.68 12.34
CA TYR A 575 -17.20 15.78 11.64
C TYR A 575 -16.80 15.53 10.18
N HIS A 576 -15.81 16.27 9.65
CA HIS A 576 -15.38 16.08 8.26
C HIS A 576 -14.66 14.73 8.07
N PHE A 577 -14.05 14.20 9.13
CA PHE A 577 -13.33 12.93 9.15
C PHE A 577 -13.81 12.10 10.34
N ALA A 578 -14.14 10.84 10.14
CA ALA A 578 -14.65 9.97 11.21
C ALA A 578 -14.20 8.51 11.09
N TRP A 579 -13.25 8.27 10.21
CA TRP A 579 -12.80 6.95 9.81
C TRP A 579 -11.28 6.97 9.91
N SER A 580 -10.79 6.53 11.06
CA SER A 580 -9.38 6.60 11.40
C SER A 580 -8.71 5.26 11.12
N HIS A 581 -7.53 5.29 10.51
CA HIS A 581 -6.81 4.09 10.08
C HIS A 581 -5.30 4.27 10.31
N GLY A 582 -4.50 3.27 9.94
CA GLY A 582 -3.04 3.24 10.18
C GLY A 582 -2.57 2.59 11.48
N ASP A 583 -3.50 2.23 12.35
CA ASP A 583 -3.20 1.74 13.68
C ASP A 583 -3.36 0.21 13.82
N ILE A 584 -3.17 -0.31 15.04
CA ILE A 584 -2.95 -1.74 15.30
C ILE A 584 -4.23 -2.53 15.62
N GLN A 585 -5.39 -1.88 15.60
CA GLN A 585 -6.65 -2.45 16.04
C GLN A 585 -7.19 -3.41 14.97
N PRO A 586 -7.86 -4.52 15.36
CA PRO A 586 -8.27 -5.54 14.41
C PRO A 586 -9.14 -5.04 13.26
N GLU A 587 -10.00 -4.05 13.48
CA GLU A 587 -10.87 -3.42 12.48
C GLU A 587 -10.08 -2.70 11.37
N ILE A 588 -8.92 -2.12 11.70
CA ILE A 588 -8.00 -1.49 10.74
C ILE A 588 -7.10 -2.56 10.11
N ALA A 589 -6.58 -3.47 10.94
CA ALA A 589 -5.55 -4.43 10.57
C ALA A 589 -6.07 -5.60 9.72
N THR A 590 -7.33 -6.00 9.91
CA THR A 590 -7.93 -7.19 9.28
C THR A 590 -8.79 -6.79 8.09
N ASN A 591 -8.43 -7.31 6.93
CA ASN A 591 -9.04 -7.04 5.65
C ASN A 591 -9.62 -8.34 5.02
N TRP A 592 -9.91 -8.28 3.72
CA TRP A 592 -10.43 -9.38 2.95
C TRP A 592 -9.85 -9.43 1.53
N LEU A 593 -9.68 -10.65 1.02
CA LEU A 593 -9.20 -10.92 -0.34
C LEU A 593 -10.20 -11.83 -1.08
N GLY A 594 -10.79 -11.29 -2.13
CA GLY A 594 -11.64 -12.01 -3.09
C GLY A 594 -10.86 -12.47 -4.31
N LEU A 595 -10.88 -13.78 -4.58
CA LEU A 595 -10.30 -14.38 -5.78
C LEU A 595 -11.38 -15.12 -6.56
N VAL A 596 -11.54 -14.81 -7.84
CA VAL A 596 -12.45 -15.51 -8.76
C VAL A 596 -11.76 -15.70 -10.10
N GLY A 597 -11.82 -16.89 -10.67
CA GLY A 597 -11.33 -17.11 -12.03
C GLY A 597 -10.74 -18.50 -12.24
N PRO A 598 -10.17 -18.75 -13.42
CA PRO A 598 -9.59 -20.05 -13.72
C PRO A 598 -8.44 -20.42 -12.80
N GLY A 599 -8.48 -21.63 -12.24
CA GLY A 599 -7.47 -22.12 -11.31
C GLY A 599 -7.70 -21.71 -9.85
N VAL A 600 -8.70 -20.86 -9.56
CA VAL A 600 -9.11 -20.53 -8.19
C VAL A 600 -10.13 -21.56 -7.70
N LYS A 601 -10.02 -21.99 -6.44
CA LYS A 601 -11.02 -22.86 -5.82
C LYS A 601 -12.31 -22.09 -5.56
N HIS A 602 -13.42 -22.80 -5.68
CA HIS A 602 -14.73 -22.30 -5.28
C HIS A 602 -15.04 -22.77 -3.85
N GLN A 603 -14.61 -22.00 -2.85
CA GLN A 603 -14.80 -22.32 -1.43
C GLN A 603 -15.83 -21.44 -0.73
N GLY A 604 -16.31 -20.37 -1.38
CA GLY A 604 -17.15 -19.38 -0.71
C GLY A 604 -16.33 -18.55 0.25
N ILE A 605 -16.77 -18.46 1.51
CA ILE A 605 -16.07 -17.68 2.55
C ILE A 605 -15.05 -18.58 3.26
N ASP A 606 -13.81 -18.12 3.34
CA ASP A 606 -12.74 -18.68 4.16
C ASP A 606 -12.33 -17.67 5.25
N SER A 607 -12.75 -17.93 6.48
CA SER A 607 -12.42 -17.09 7.65
C SER A 607 -11.28 -17.66 8.50
N GLN A 608 -10.60 -18.71 8.03
CA GLN A 608 -9.61 -19.45 8.83
C GLN A 608 -8.19 -19.24 8.31
N THR A 609 -8.00 -19.23 6.99
CA THR A 609 -6.67 -19.05 6.42
C THR A 609 -6.17 -17.63 6.72
N TRP A 610 -5.05 -17.53 7.42
CA TRP A 610 -4.38 -16.25 7.69
C TRP A 610 -3.53 -15.86 6.48
N THR A 611 -3.74 -14.65 5.97
CA THR A 611 -2.99 -14.09 4.84
C THR A 611 -2.70 -12.61 5.06
N ASP A 612 -1.86 -12.03 4.20
CA ASP A 612 -1.69 -10.59 4.12
C ASP A 612 -1.50 -10.07 2.68
N HIS A 613 -1.49 -8.75 2.53
CA HIS A 613 -1.31 -8.06 1.25
C HIS A 613 -0.13 -8.57 0.42
N THR A 614 0.98 -8.95 1.04
CA THR A 614 2.15 -9.41 0.27
C THR A 614 1.87 -10.71 -0.50
N ASN A 615 0.91 -11.52 -0.01
CA ASN A 615 0.54 -12.79 -0.63
C ASN A 615 -0.25 -12.60 -1.95
N VAL A 616 -0.90 -11.44 -2.14
CA VAL A 616 -1.77 -11.15 -3.28
C VAL A 616 -1.00 -11.21 -4.60
N ARG A 617 0.16 -10.57 -4.66
CA ARG A 617 1.04 -10.55 -5.85
C ARG A 617 1.47 -11.95 -6.27
N SER A 618 2.04 -12.71 -5.34
CA SER A 618 2.53 -14.07 -5.60
C SER A 618 1.42 -14.99 -6.10
N THR A 619 0.25 -14.92 -5.48
CA THR A 619 -0.93 -15.70 -5.87
C THR A 619 -1.42 -15.34 -7.27
N THR A 620 -1.49 -14.04 -7.56
CA THR A 620 -1.91 -13.52 -8.87
C THR A 620 -0.95 -13.97 -9.98
N LEU A 621 0.37 -13.90 -9.74
CA LEU A 621 1.37 -14.30 -10.73
C LEU A 621 1.40 -15.82 -10.97
N VAL A 622 1.23 -16.65 -9.95
CA VAL A 622 1.10 -18.10 -10.13
C VAL A 622 -0.09 -18.44 -11.02
N LEU A 623 -1.26 -17.84 -10.78
CA LEU A 623 -2.46 -18.05 -11.60
C LEU A 623 -2.30 -17.50 -13.03
N ALA A 624 -1.64 -16.35 -13.18
CA ALA A 624 -1.32 -15.76 -14.47
C ALA A 624 -0.21 -16.51 -15.23
N GLY A 625 0.54 -17.41 -14.56
CA GLY A 625 1.72 -18.11 -15.09
C GLY A 625 2.87 -17.17 -15.43
N LEU A 626 3.03 -16.14 -14.62
CA LEU A 626 4.09 -15.15 -14.71
C LEU A 626 4.93 -15.18 -13.42
N ARG A 627 5.98 -14.38 -13.38
CA ARG A 627 6.85 -14.22 -12.21
C ARG A 627 7.46 -12.82 -12.19
N ASP A 628 7.77 -12.34 -11.01
CA ASP A 628 8.66 -11.19 -10.83
C ASP A 628 10.14 -11.61 -11.00
N ASP A 629 11.02 -10.63 -11.24
CA ASP A 629 12.48 -10.84 -11.29
C ASP A 629 13.17 -10.55 -9.95
N TYR A 630 12.38 -10.38 -8.89
CA TYR A 630 12.81 -10.25 -7.51
C TYR A 630 12.07 -11.27 -6.64
N ILE A 631 12.57 -11.45 -5.41
CA ILE A 631 11.95 -12.34 -4.43
C ILE A 631 10.86 -11.56 -3.69
N ASN A 632 9.60 -11.99 -3.84
CA ASN A 632 8.48 -11.47 -3.06
C ASN A 632 8.63 -11.89 -1.59
N ASP A 633 8.15 -11.07 -0.66
CA ASP A 633 8.01 -11.44 0.75
C ASP A 633 6.78 -12.32 0.97
N GLY A 634 5.72 -12.11 0.19
CA GLY A 634 4.55 -12.97 0.26
C GLY A 634 4.73 -14.33 -0.41
N ARG A 635 3.79 -15.23 -0.12
CA ARG A 635 3.73 -16.58 -0.70
C ARG A 635 2.52 -16.75 -1.61
N ALA A 636 2.57 -17.76 -2.48
CA ALA A 636 1.38 -18.19 -3.21
C ALA A 636 0.39 -18.88 -2.26
N LEU A 637 -0.88 -18.47 -2.28
CA LEU A 637 -1.96 -19.01 -1.46
C LEU A 637 -2.47 -20.34 -2.04
N ILE A 638 -1.74 -21.41 -1.78
CA ILE A 638 -2.09 -22.77 -2.22
C ILE A 638 -3.43 -23.23 -1.63
N GLU A 639 -3.89 -22.60 -0.56
CA GLU A 639 -5.21 -22.72 0.07
C GLU A 639 -6.32 -22.36 -0.91
N ALA A 640 -6.16 -21.28 -1.67
CA ALA A 640 -7.16 -20.75 -2.61
C ALA A 640 -6.98 -21.25 -4.05
N ILE A 641 -5.84 -21.86 -4.41
CA ILE A 641 -5.57 -22.32 -5.79
C ILE A 641 -5.88 -23.83 -5.98
N GLU A 642 -6.62 -24.17 -7.03
CA GLU A 642 -6.89 -25.55 -7.45
C GLU A 642 -5.58 -26.33 -7.66
N THR A 643 -5.51 -27.57 -7.19
CA THR A 643 -4.29 -28.40 -7.30
C THR A 643 -3.76 -28.51 -8.73
N LYS A 644 -4.62 -28.56 -9.76
CA LYS A 644 -4.22 -28.66 -11.17
C LYS A 644 -3.63 -27.36 -11.74
N ALA A 645 -3.84 -26.23 -11.08
CA ALA A 645 -3.31 -24.92 -11.44
C ALA A 645 -2.00 -24.60 -10.70
N LEU A 646 -1.59 -25.44 -9.74
CA LEU A 646 -0.33 -25.28 -9.03
C LEU A 646 0.82 -25.96 -9.76
N PRO A 647 2.05 -25.40 -9.70
CA PRO A 647 3.25 -26.12 -10.10
C PRO A 647 3.46 -27.35 -9.20
N GLN A 648 4.05 -28.40 -9.76
CA GLN A 648 4.23 -29.68 -9.04
C GLN A 648 5.02 -29.52 -7.73
N SER A 649 5.95 -28.58 -7.69
CA SER A 649 6.73 -28.17 -6.51
C SER A 649 5.88 -27.65 -5.34
N LEU A 650 4.68 -27.09 -5.60
CA LEU A 650 3.72 -26.65 -4.59
C LEU A 650 2.65 -27.72 -4.26
N ILE A 651 2.67 -28.86 -4.96
CA ILE A 651 1.79 -30.02 -4.68
C ILE A 651 2.52 -31.03 -3.78
N ALA A 652 3.83 -31.22 -4.01
CA ALA A 652 4.65 -32.10 -3.20
C ALA A 652 4.67 -31.64 -1.72
N HIS A 653 4.55 -32.59 -0.79
CA HIS A 653 4.57 -32.31 0.65
C HIS A 653 3.55 -31.26 1.12
N ARG A 654 2.40 -31.15 0.46
CA ARG A 654 1.37 -30.11 0.68
C ARG A 654 1.04 -29.83 2.15
N ALA A 655 0.89 -30.86 2.98
CA ALA A 655 0.59 -30.68 4.42
C ALA A 655 1.74 -30.01 5.20
N THR A 656 2.99 -30.19 4.77
CA THR A 656 4.15 -29.49 5.34
C THR A 656 4.28 -28.08 4.76
N LEU A 657 3.93 -27.87 3.49
CA LEU A 657 3.89 -26.53 2.89
C LEU A 657 2.86 -25.61 3.55
N LEU A 658 1.64 -26.10 3.79
CA LEU A 658 0.60 -25.34 4.50
C LEU A 658 1.09 -24.89 5.88
N ARG A 659 1.61 -25.82 6.69
CA ARG A 659 2.17 -25.50 8.01
C ARG A 659 3.39 -24.57 7.96
N LEU A 660 4.19 -24.64 6.90
CA LEU A 660 5.31 -23.72 6.70
C LEU A 660 4.79 -22.32 6.36
N GLY A 661 3.75 -22.22 5.51
CA GLY A 661 3.04 -20.97 5.24
C GLY A 661 2.51 -20.35 6.52
N ASP A 662 1.71 -21.10 7.29
CA ASP A 662 1.15 -20.62 8.56
C ASP A 662 2.24 -20.08 9.52
N ALA A 663 3.33 -20.84 9.70
CA ALA A 663 4.42 -20.43 10.58
C ALA A 663 5.20 -19.23 10.03
N TYR A 664 5.33 -19.13 8.71
CA TYR A 664 6.02 -18.03 8.05
C TYR A 664 5.24 -16.72 8.20
N GLU A 665 3.94 -16.75 7.97
CA GLU A 665 3.11 -15.55 8.13
C GLU A 665 3.17 -15.01 9.56
N GLN A 666 3.04 -15.90 10.57
CA GLN A 666 3.07 -15.49 11.97
C GLN A 666 4.42 -14.91 12.44
N VAL A 667 5.52 -15.30 11.80
CA VAL A 667 6.86 -14.81 12.14
C VAL A 667 7.28 -13.59 11.31
N ASN A 668 6.74 -13.44 10.10
CA ASN A 668 7.19 -12.43 9.16
C ASN A 668 6.28 -11.20 9.11
N ALA A 669 4.96 -11.38 9.02
CA ALA A 669 4.05 -10.25 8.87
C ALA A 669 4.05 -9.31 10.09
N ALA A 670 3.79 -8.03 9.87
CA ALA A 670 3.72 -7.02 10.92
C ALA A 670 2.66 -7.35 11.98
N PHE A 671 1.49 -7.85 11.54
CA PHE A 671 0.40 -8.32 12.40
C PHE A 671 0.50 -9.80 12.80
N GLY A 672 1.57 -10.49 12.42
CA GLY A 672 1.87 -11.81 12.96
C GLY A 672 2.15 -11.76 14.46
N LEU A 673 2.04 -12.90 15.13
CA LEU A 673 2.36 -13.03 16.56
C LEU A 673 3.75 -12.47 16.91
N PHE A 674 4.75 -12.66 16.05
CA PHE A 674 6.09 -12.12 16.29
C PHE A 674 6.10 -10.59 16.37
N GLY A 675 5.51 -9.90 15.39
CA GLY A 675 5.47 -8.44 15.34
C GLY A 675 4.69 -7.84 16.50
N THR A 676 3.51 -8.38 16.78
CA THR A 676 2.62 -7.89 17.86
C THR A 676 3.19 -8.10 19.26
N ASP A 677 3.88 -9.21 19.51
CA ASP A 677 4.60 -9.47 20.76
C ASP A 677 5.79 -8.51 20.93
N LEU A 678 6.58 -8.30 19.88
CA LEU A 678 7.71 -7.37 19.94
C LEU A 678 7.29 -5.91 20.07
N LEU A 679 6.16 -5.50 19.49
CA LEU A 679 5.58 -4.17 19.74
C LEU A 679 5.18 -4.00 21.21
N THR A 680 4.61 -5.04 21.83
CA THR A 680 4.28 -5.04 23.27
C THR A 680 5.55 -4.94 24.12
N ALA A 681 6.60 -5.66 23.76
CA ALA A 681 7.91 -5.55 24.42
C ALA A 681 8.54 -4.16 24.26
N SER A 682 8.53 -3.59 23.05
CA SER A 682 9.08 -2.26 22.77
C SER A 682 8.33 -1.18 23.56
N THR A 683 7.01 -1.28 23.62
CA THR A 683 6.18 -0.38 24.45
C THR A 683 6.62 -0.38 25.92
N ARG A 684 6.89 -1.57 26.49
CA ARG A 684 7.42 -1.68 27.86
C ARG A 684 8.82 -1.07 27.99
N ALA A 685 9.67 -1.24 26.98
CA ALA A 685 10.99 -0.62 26.94
C ALA A 685 10.90 0.90 26.91
N LEU A 686 10.07 1.48 26.03
CA LEU A 686 9.89 2.92 25.88
C LEU A 686 9.28 3.56 27.13
N ASN A 687 8.40 2.85 27.83
CA ASN A 687 7.83 3.32 29.10
C ASN A 687 8.79 3.22 30.31
N SER A 688 9.91 2.51 30.20
CA SER A 688 10.85 2.33 31.32
C SER A 688 11.57 3.62 31.70
N THR A 689 11.63 3.91 32.99
CA THR A 689 12.50 4.94 33.58
C THR A 689 13.91 4.42 33.90
N ASP A 690 14.11 3.10 33.84
CA ASP A 690 15.41 2.46 33.97
C ASP A 690 15.99 2.18 32.58
N GLU A 691 17.04 2.92 32.23
CA GLU A 691 17.70 2.82 30.92
C GLU A 691 18.41 1.46 30.74
N SER A 692 18.76 0.75 31.81
CA SER A 692 19.31 -0.61 31.70
C SER A 692 18.23 -1.61 31.27
N VAL A 693 17.00 -1.44 31.73
CA VAL A 693 15.83 -2.24 31.31
C VAL A 693 15.47 -1.93 29.86
N TYR A 694 15.42 -0.65 29.48
CA TYR A 694 15.19 -0.24 28.09
C TYR A 694 16.23 -0.87 27.15
N ASN A 695 17.53 -0.72 27.46
CA ASN A 695 18.60 -1.28 26.64
C ASN A 695 18.55 -2.81 26.57
N SER A 696 18.19 -3.49 27.67
CA SER A 696 18.08 -4.96 27.68
C SER A 696 16.94 -5.46 26.80
N ILE A 697 15.77 -4.82 26.86
CA ILE A 697 14.61 -5.22 26.04
C ILE A 697 14.89 -4.94 24.58
N GLU A 698 15.33 -3.72 24.22
CA GLU A 698 15.60 -3.37 22.82
C GLU A 698 16.74 -4.21 22.22
N SER A 699 17.77 -4.57 23.00
CA SER A 699 18.80 -5.52 22.52
C SER A 699 18.22 -6.90 22.25
N SER A 700 17.23 -7.34 23.03
CA SER A 700 16.55 -8.63 22.83
C SER A 700 15.66 -8.60 21.59
N ILE A 701 14.92 -7.50 21.38
CA ILE A 701 14.15 -7.24 20.14
C ILE A 701 15.09 -7.28 18.94
N GLN A 702 16.20 -6.52 18.97
CA GLN A 702 17.17 -6.50 17.87
C GLN A 702 17.74 -7.90 17.54
N SER A 703 18.04 -8.71 18.55
CA SER A 703 18.52 -10.09 18.36
C SER A 703 17.45 -10.95 17.71
N LEU A 704 16.22 -10.92 18.24
CA LEU A 704 15.11 -11.70 17.72
C LEU A 704 14.78 -11.31 16.28
N THR A 705 14.73 -10.01 15.98
CA THR A 705 14.49 -9.52 14.61
C THR A 705 15.58 -9.98 13.66
N SER A 706 16.86 -9.96 14.08
CA SER A 706 17.95 -10.45 13.23
C SER A 706 17.85 -11.96 12.95
N GLU A 707 17.43 -12.75 13.93
CA GLU A 707 17.18 -14.19 13.76
C GLU A 707 15.95 -14.45 12.87
N ARG A 708 14.88 -13.66 13.04
CA ARG A 708 13.68 -13.68 12.19
C ARG A 708 14.05 -13.36 10.75
N ASP A 709 14.74 -12.26 10.48
CA ASP A 709 15.10 -11.83 9.12
C ASP A 709 15.91 -12.91 8.39
N ALA A 710 16.82 -13.58 9.10
CA ALA A 710 17.59 -14.70 8.56
C ALA A 710 16.71 -15.91 8.22
N LEU A 711 15.78 -16.28 9.10
CA LEU A 711 14.86 -17.41 8.87
C LEU A 711 13.85 -17.10 7.76
N ALA A 712 13.17 -15.96 7.84
CA ALA A 712 12.22 -15.49 6.86
C ALA A 712 12.85 -15.38 5.47
N GLY A 713 14.09 -14.87 5.38
CA GLY A 713 14.86 -14.85 4.14
C GLY A 713 15.07 -16.23 3.50
N GLN A 714 15.32 -17.27 4.31
CA GLN A 714 15.44 -18.65 3.82
C GLN A 714 14.09 -19.22 3.37
N ILE A 715 13.04 -19.02 4.17
CA ILE A 715 11.70 -19.55 3.89
C ILE A 715 11.14 -18.90 2.61
N ARG A 716 11.17 -17.56 2.50
CA ARG A 716 10.66 -16.86 1.31
C ARG A 716 11.40 -17.25 0.05
N ALA A 717 12.73 -17.37 0.10
CA ALA A 717 13.50 -17.84 -1.05
C ALA A 717 13.07 -19.24 -1.51
N ALA A 718 12.79 -20.15 -0.56
CA ALA A 718 12.32 -21.49 -0.87
C ALA A 718 10.87 -21.52 -1.39
N LEU A 719 9.98 -20.71 -0.83
CA LEU A 719 8.58 -20.59 -1.28
C LEU A 719 8.50 -19.97 -2.68
N ASN A 720 9.25 -18.89 -2.95
CA ASN A 720 9.36 -18.29 -4.27
C ASN A 720 9.95 -19.27 -5.29
N ALA A 721 11.03 -19.98 -4.97
CA ALA A 721 11.62 -20.98 -5.87
C ALA A 721 10.66 -22.16 -6.16
N ALA A 722 9.85 -22.55 -5.17
CA ALA A 722 8.81 -23.55 -5.37
C ALA A 722 7.66 -23.04 -6.26
N ALA A 723 7.28 -21.76 -6.12
CA ALA A 723 6.24 -21.16 -6.95
C ALA A 723 6.69 -20.92 -8.40
N PHE A 724 7.90 -20.41 -8.60
CA PHE A 724 8.30 -19.82 -9.89
C PHE A 724 9.49 -20.49 -10.58
N ASP A 725 10.30 -21.29 -9.87
CA ASP A 725 11.51 -21.92 -10.42
C ASP A 725 11.43 -23.45 -10.48
N ASN A 726 10.25 -24.02 -10.22
CA ASN A 726 9.99 -25.47 -10.19
C ASN A 726 10.95 -26.23 -9.25
N GLN A 727 11.36 -25.59 -8.15
CA GLN A 727 12.23 -26.18 -7.13
C GLN A 727 11.40 -26.65 -5.93
N PRO A 728 11.15 -27.95 -5.75
CA PRO A 728 10.36 -28.42 -4.62
C PRO A 728 11.08 -28.16 -3.29
N ILE A 729 10.30 -27.79 -2.28
CA ILE A 729 10.83 -27.60 -0.92
C ILE A 729 11.23 -28.96 -0.33
N ASN A 730 12.42 -29.01 0.27
CA ASN A 730 12.86 -30.16 1.05
C ASN A 730 12.02 -30.27 2.32
N GLU A 731 11.28 -31.37 2.48
CA GLU A 731 10.34 -31.54 3.59
C GLU A 731 11.01 -31.54 4.98
N GLN A 732 12.22 -32.09 5.11
CA GLN A 732 12.94 -32.09 6.39
C GLN A 732 13.41 -30.69 6.76
N GLN A 733 13.90 -29.93 5.77
CA GLN A 733 14.29 -28.54 5.96
C GLN A 733 13.08 -27.68 6.34
N ALA A 734 11.93 -27.87 5.68
CA ALA A 734 10.68 -27.19 6.04
C ALA A 734 10.25 -27.47 7.48
N LYS A 735 10.33 -28.72 7.94
CA LYS A 735 10.06 -29.08 9.35
C LYS A 735 11.03 -28.40 10.31
N ALA A 736 12.30 -28.26 9.94
CA ALA A 736 13.29 -27.55 10.74
C ALA A 736 13.02 -26.04 10.81
N TRP A 737 12.57 -25.43 9.71
CA TRP A 737 12.15 -24.03 9.69
C TRP A 737 10.88 -23.78 10.51
N ILE A 738 9.87 -24.64 10.42
CA ILE A 738 8.66 -24.56 11.27
C ILE A 738 9.05 -24.60 12.75
N ALA A 739 9.95 -25.49 13.15
CA ALA A 739 10.42 -25.56 14.54
C ALA A 739 11.18 -24.29 14.98
N GLN A 740 12.00 -23.72 14.09
CA GLN A 740 12.69 -22.45 14.36
C GLN A 740 11.72 -21.27 14.46
N ALA A 741 10.72 -21.21 13.58
CA ALA A 741 9.67 -20.19 13.63
C ALA A 741 8.91 -20.28 14.97
N GLN A 742 8.48 -21.48 15.37
CA GLN A 742 7.83 -21.67 16.68
C GLN A 742 8.73 -21.23 17.84
N SER A 743 10.03 -21.54 17.78
CA SER A 743 10.96 -21.08 18.82
C SER A 743 11.12 -19.56 18.87
N LEU A 744 11.04 -18.86 17.73
CA LEU A 744 11.07 -17.39 17.70
C LEU A 744 9.79 -16.81 18.28
N LEU A 745 8.63 -17.37 17.93
CA LEU A 745 7.33 -16.99 18.48
C LEU A 745 7.30 -17.16 20.00
N ASP A 746 7.73 -18.31 20.52
CA ASP A 746 7.75 -18.57 21.97
C ASP A 746 8.67 -17.56 22.71
N ARG A 747 9.80 -17.17 22.10
CA ARG A 747 10.74 -16.20 22.68
C ARG A 747 10.25 -14.76 22.59
N ALA A 748 9.59 -14.39 21.49
CA ALA A 748 8.94 -13.09 21.36
C ALA A 748 7.83 -12.95 22.41
N SER A 749 6.99 -13.98 22.56
CA SER A 749 5.93 -14.03 23.56
C SER A 749 6.47 -13.96 25.00
N ALA A 750 7.54 -14.69 25.30
CA ALA A 750 8.21 -14.60 26.60
C ALA A 750 8.76 -13.19 26.87
N LEU A 751 9.33 -12.53 25.84
CA LEU A 751 9.79 -11.15 25.96
C LEU A 751 8.61 -10.18 26.14
N ALA A 752 7.48 -10.39 25.46
CA ALA A 752 6.28 -9.58 25.62
C ALA A 752 5.68 -9.70 27.04
N ALA A 753 5.70 -10.90 27.61
CA ALA A 753 5.16 -11.19 28.95
C ALA A 753 5.91 -10.50 30.11
N GLY A 754 7.22 -10.22 29.92
CA GLY A 754 8.04 -9.50 30.90
C GLY A 754 8.90 -10.39 31.78
#